data_AF-A0A2G6BWA4-F1
#
_entry.id   AF-A0A2G6BWA4-F1
#
_cell.length_a   1.000
_cell.length_b   1.000
_cell.length_c   1.000
_cell.angle_alpha   90.00
_cell.angle_beta   90.00
_cell.angle_gamma   90.00
#
_symmetry.space_group_name_H-M   'P 1'
#
loop_
_entity.id
_entity.type
_entity.pdbx_description
1 polymer ?
#
loop_
_entity_poly.entity_id
_entity_poly.type
_entity_poly.pdbx_seq_one_letter_code
_entity_poly.pdbx_strand_id
1 'polypeptide(L)'
;MKKLFFIVLLTGGMLFASVSDEYLFGKRMFDDKLYDEAIHEFKMIYTKYPTSPYAEQALFYSGEAYRMKKEYKKAEEIYRMLRDGYPDSLLKDKALYYLALSSFKQGKAEEAAKLYASLFKLFPQSDITKTALTDFINACYKAENFEEVIVTGRELKRNYPENEQLPDVLFSTAKAFYKLNRPQEAEKALQTVIKEFPDYDARWKALELSLDQIEKNQGLAKATEKLSEELKQNPPRFYDEKFREKLLLYLIAQEKYAEVSEQINILINRYDNSQNAPFYIKTRSDIRLKLAHYGKIIDSFKKELKYVKKSKYFNDYRINFAKACYFSKKYRSAEEALDEFDATDLSNSLNYEKDLLAAKIQEKTGHLRNAVIAYKKILEKYPGICNREYILNQTGDIFYFKFNQPASALQYYRQAMTSQKENEAAAASFKAALCLEKTEKTEEALDYLYQINTENITDKTLLKKIEQKKTYLLSYKYKNYKSALEKLIEATEKFIRDNDKEKFNSALTEITVKDLKDYKAGLRMNENIESNRAYYNNALLYLKLADKARLEGNIALQEEYLKNSDEMKNKIEKNPELLLETEIEKSLVIDGYEINENTAKKLENFISSYGNKESANRYRYLSGKYYEKTNPEKTALLFEALTPEKIGENDYKASKLKLAEYYFQKDKFDLAVANYELAGNLTGISNPGAFYHQALSLAEIGKTEESIKRLNFLVNNAESFDNFNKAVIKLAEFYENKGDLTASAELYQKISDDEQNDDYCRKISDLFNKINQPEKAKISLMRIENKTNSDMEKLADLQFITGDGIMSEYTLEELIKKENDLKKRLLYFQKIGHIAFMRGDYEKSSKKYQKIIKDFKSKIKPEKYKNLNLKMIAEESIISSLKTGNRPQADRYKKLFKKILKKDKIAENKISLEQGIYYINVNPEKAIGYFKKLMKKEETPPEIKTDAYFWNGVAKLKIKDTEEAKKNFKYVLKNGNQEQKNQANLKLGSIYFSAEKYKEALAFYYSVIENDETGNLAKDAARNFAVVCKTIEEWEKAIEAYEIILEKFGNSQLEGETVFNIAYCHFRNKKYKNAVKMFEEALPLLKDDEMKAESQYWIGESYFGKEEYEKAVTAYIKVGYNYSKYPHWRGVAEIRAGEAYLKQGKPDKARYIWQRVISVFGKNSQWGKQAQAHLDLLPI
;
A
#
# COMPACT_ATOMS: atom_id res chain seq x y z
N MET A 1 -5.96 -3.74 66.64
CA MET A 1 -6.77 -2.70 65.99
C MET A 1 -8.23 -3.08 65.76
N LYS A 2 -8.57 -4.24 65.16
CA LYS A 2 -9.98 -4.65 64.94
C LYS A 2 -10.88 -4.72 66.21
N LYS A 3 -10.32 -4.97 67.41
CA LYS A 3 -11.08 -4.93 68.68
C LYS A 3 -11.33 -3.52 69.23
N LEU A 4 -10.42 -2.58 69.01
CA LEU A 4 -10.64 -1.16 69.35
C LEU A 4 -11.68 -0.54 68.40
N PHE A 5 -11.66 -0.98 67.13
CA PHE A 5 -12.55 -0.59 66.06
C PHE A 5 -14.04 -0.91 66.33
N PHE A 6 -14.31 -2.06 66.96
CA PHE A 6 -15.68 -2.46 67.33
C PHE A 6 -16.24 -1.66 68.52
N ILE A 7 -15.37 -1.12 69.39
CA ILE A 7 -15.77 -0.31 70.55
C ILE A 7 -16.10 1.12 70.12
N VAL A 8 -15.37 1.70 69.16
CA VAL A 8 -15.61 3.06 68.64
C VAL A 8 -16.93 3.14 67.83
N LEU A 9 -17.28 2.09 67.08
CA LEU A 9 -18.53 2.00 66.32
C LEU A 9 -19.80 1.90 67.19
N LEU A 10 -19.69 1.43 68.45
CA LEU A 10 -20.81 1.29 69.38
C LEU A 10 -21.05 2.54 70.25
N THR A 11 -20.12 3.48 70.33
CA THR A 11 -20.22 4.71 71.16
C THR A 11 -20.18 5.98 70.33
N GLY A 12 -20.89 6.01 69.20
CA GLY A 12 -20.96 7.17 68.32
C GLY A 12 -21.25 8.47 69.09
N GLY A 13 -20.22 9.32 69.21
CA GLY A 13 -20.33 10.70 69.70
C GLY A 13 -19.43 11.13 70.87
N MET A 14 -18.75 10.24 71.61
CA MET A 14 -18.06 10.65 72.86
C MET A 14 -16.51 10.52 72.89
N LEU A 15 -15.83 10.12 71.81
CA LEU A 15 -14.38 9.82 71.86
C LEU A 15 -13.46 10.83 71.17
N PHE A 16 -13.99 11.75 70.36
CA PHE A 16 -13.17 12.75 69.66
C PHE A 16 -13.44 14.13 70.23
N ALA A 17 -12.37 14.82 70.67
CA ALA A 17 -12.47 16.13 71.30
C ALA A 17 -12.76 17.25 70.29
N SER A 18 -12.51 17.01 68.98
CA SER A 18 -12.72 17.97 67.91
C SER A 18 -12.96 17.32 66.54
N VAL A 19 -13.54 18.08 65.60
CA VAL A 19 -13.69 17.71 64.17
C VAL A 19 -12.33 17.41 63.51
N SER A 20 -11.25 18.01 64.02
CA SER A 20 -9.88 17.74 63.57
C SER A 20 -9.46 16.30 63.87
N ASP A 21 -9.82 15.78 65.04
CA ASP A 21 -9.49 14.41 65.45
C ASP A 21 -10.28 13.37 64.62
N GLU A 22 -11.56 13.66 64.33
CA GLU A 22 -12.39 12.84 63.43
C GLU A 22 -11.78 12.78 62.01
N TYR A 23 -11.33 13.93 61.49
CA TYR A 23 -10.69 13.99 60.17
C TYR A 23 -9.34 13.26 60.12
N LEU A 24 -8.49 13.43 61.14
CA LEU A 24 -7.21 12.72 61.23
C LEU A 24 -7.41 11.20 61.33
N PHE A 25 -8.47 10.76 62.01
CA PHE A 25 -8.84 9.35 62.09
C PHE A 25 -9.26 8.79 60.72
N GLY A 26 -10.15 9.47 60.00
CA GLY A 26 -10.53 9.11 58.62
C GLY A 26 -9.33 9.11 57.66
N LYS A 27 -8.42 10.08 57.82
CA LYS A 27 -7.19 10.17 57.02
C LYS A 27 -6.22 9.01 57.28
N ARG A 28 -6.04 8.59 58.54
CA ARG A 28 -5.26 7.39 58.84
C ARG A 28 -5.85 6.13 58.21
N MET A 29 -7.18 5.97 58.22
CA MET A 29 -7.83 4.86 57.53
C MET A 29 -7.59 4.87 56.03
N PHE A 30 -7.64 6.06 55.41
CA PHE A 30 -7.31 6.22 54.00
C PHE A 30 -5.87 5.80 53.70
N ASP A 31 -4.91 6.24 54.53
CA ASP A 31 -3.50 5.88 54.40
C ASP A 31 -3.25 4.37 54.60
N ASP A 32 -4.01 3.74 55.50
CA ASP A 32 -4.04 2.28 55.74
C ASP A 32 -4.78 1.49 54.64
N LYS A 33 -5.28 2.16 53.59
CA LYS A 33 -6.04 1.61 52.46
C LYS A 33 -7.40 1.00 52.86
N LEU A 34 -7.91 1.37 54.02
CA LEU A 34 -9.26 1.05 54.50
C LEU A 34 -10.26 2.05 53.91
N TYR A 35 -10.43 1.99 52.59
CA TYR A 35 -11.12 3.04 51.84
C TYR A 35 -12.62 3.13 52.17
N ASP A 36 -13.30 2.01 52.43
CA ASP A 36 -14.73 2.01 52.74
C ASP A 36 -15.03 2.64 54.10
N GLU A 37 -14.17 2.35 55.08
CA GLU A 37 -14.22 2.91 56.42
C GLU A 37 -13.83 4.40 56.41
N ALA A 38 -12.79 4.77 55.67
CA ALA A 38 -12.39 6.15 55.48
C ALA A 38 -13.51 6.99 54.84
N ILE A 39 -14.18 6.46 53.80
CA ILE A 39 -15.34 7.11 53.16
C ILE A 39 -16.47 7.33 54.16
N HIS A 40 -16.74 6.36 55.04
CA HIS A 40 -17.77 6.48 56.06
C HIS A 40 -17.45 7.64 57.01
N GLU A 41 -16.24 7.67 57.58
CA GLU A 41 -15.81 8.73 58.50
C GLU A 41 -15.80 10.11 57.83
N PHE A 42 -15.25 10.22 56.60
CA PHE A 42 -15.28 11.47 55.84
C PHE A 42 -16.70 11.96 55.56
N LYS A 43 -17.62 11.04 55.25
CA LYS A 43 -19.04 11.37 55.06
C LYS A 43 -19.67 11.96 56.29
N MET A 44 -19.35 11.43 57.47
CA MET A 44 -19.83 11.99 58.72
C MET A 44 -19.37 13.44 58.90
N ILE A 45 -18.10 13.73 58.58
CA ILE A 45 -17.50 15.06 58.74
C ILE A 45 -18.16 16.11 57.84
N TYR A 46 -18.25 15.86 56.52
CA TYR A 46 -18.82 16.85 55.60
C TYR A 46 -20.36 16.94 55.68
N THR A 47 -21.02 15.98 56.34
CA THR A 47 -22.47 16.04 56.60
C THR A 47 -22.79 16.77 57.91
N LYS A 48 -22.03 16.52 58.97
CA LYS A 48 -22.26 17.13 60.30
C LYS A 48 -21.66 18.53 60.43
N TYR A 49 -20.53 18.79 59.78
CA TYR A 49 -19.77 20.02 59.93
C TYR A 49 -19.50 20.70 58.57
N PRO A 50 -20.52 20.99 57.75
CA PRO A 50 -20.35 21.44 56.36
C PRO A 50 -19.64 22.79 56.20
N THR A 51 -19.56 23.62 57.24
CA THR A 51 -18.83 24.89 57.22
C THR A 51 -17.39 24.76 57.71
N SER A 52 -16.97 23.57 58.15
CA SER A 52 -15.62 23.32 58.66
C SER A 52 -14.60 23.25 57.52
N PRO A 53 -13.37 23.77 57.70
CA PRO A 53 -12.26 23.54 56.76
C PRO A 53 -11.93 22.05 56.58
N TYR A 54 -12.34 21.19 57.52
CA TYR A 54 -12.18 19.74 57.40
C TYR A 54 -13.23 19.08 56.50
N ALA A 55 -14.35 19.75 56.21
CA ALA A 55 -15.39 19.22 55.32
C ALA A 55 -14.93 19.18 53.86
N GLU A 56 -14.26 20.23 53.38
CA GLU A 56 -13.66 20.26 52.04
C GLU A 56 -12.52 19.23 51.89
N GLN A 57 -11.71 19.04 52.93
CA GLN A 57 -10.67 18.02 52.97
C GLN A 57 -11.27 16.60 53.01
N ALA A 58 -12.31 16.39 53.83
CA ALA A 58 -13.02 15.12 53.90
C ALA A 58 -13.69 14.75 52.56
N LEU A 59 -14.27 15.73 51.84
CA LEU A 59 -14.77 15.51 50.49
C LEU A 59 -13.65 15.13 49.54
N PHE A 60 -12.52 15.84 49.56
CA PHE A 60 -11.38 15.51 48.70
C PHE A 60 -10.87 14.07 48.91
N TYR A 61 -10.62 13.68 50.17
CA TYR A 61 -10.12 12.35 50.49
C TYR A 61 -11.18 11.24 50.30
N SER A 62 -12.47 11.56 50.44
CA SER A 62 -13.56 10.64 50.05
C SER A 62 -13.57 10.41 48.53
N GLY A 63 -13.37 11.46 47.73
CA GLY A 63 -13.21 11.34 46.28
C GLY A 63 -11.99 10.48 45.91
N GLU A 64 -10.85 10.71 46.56
CA GLU A 64 -9.63 9.91 46.36
C GLU A 64 -9.84 8.44 46.75
N ALA A 65 -10.57 8.17 47.84
CA ALA A 65 -10.88 6.81 48.27
C ALA A 65 -11.72 6.07 47.22
N TYR A 66 -12.76 6.72 46.69
CA TYR A 66 -13.53 6.17 45.58
C TYR A 66 -12.69 5.97 44.31
N ARG A 67 -11.76 6.88 44.01
CA ARG A 67 -10.83 6.77 42.87
C ARG A 67 -9.88 5.58 43.03
N MET A 68 -9.32 5.37 44.24
CA MET A 68 -8.48 4.21 44.55
C MET A 68 -9.23 2.88 44.39
N LYS A 69 -10.52 2.87 44.73
CA LYS A 69 -11.43 1.74 44.47
C LYS A 69 -11.87 1.59 43.01
N LYS A 70 -11.40 2.47 42.10
CA LYS A 70 -11.82 2.58 40.69
C LYS A 70 -13.32 2.86 40.51
N GLU A 71 -13.99 3.37 41.54
CA GLU A 71 -15.39 3.79 41.52
C GLU A 71 -15.50 5.25 41.00
N TYR A 72 -15.01 5.49 39.78
CA TYR A 72 -14.79 6.82 39.22
C TYR A 72 -16.04 7.71 39.17
N LYS A 73 -17.23 7.11 39.02
CA LYS A 73 -18.50 7.85 39.03
C LYS A 73 -18.83 8.44 40.39
N LYS A 74 -18.61 7.69 41.48
CA LYS A 74 -18.79 8.21 42.84
C LYS A 74 -17.70 9.23 43.18
N ALA A 75 -16.47 9.00 42.73
CA ALA A 75 -15.40 9.98 42.84
C ALA A 75 -15.79 11.29 42.14
N GLU A 76 -16.33 11.22 40.91
CA GLU A 76 -16.84 12.37 40.15
C GLU A 76 -17.91 13.15 40.92
N GLU A 77 -18.90 12.46 41.52
CA GLU A 77 -19.95 13.09 42.34
C GLU A 77 -19.35 13.85 43.54
N ILE A 78 -18.40 13.23 44.25
CA ILE A 78 -17.75 13.83 45.42
C ILE A 78 -16.86 15.02 45.04
N TYR A 79 -16.05 14.93 43.98
CA TYR A 79 -15.25 16.07 43.52
C TYR A 79 -16.13 17.21 42.99
N ARG A 80 -17.29 16.91 42.39
CA ARG A 80 -18.26 17.91 41.96
C ARG A 80 -18.88 18.62 43.15
N MET A 81 -19.23 17.89 44.22
CA MET A 81 -19.69 18.48 45.50
C MET A 81 -18.63 19.42 46.10
N LEU A 82 -17.35 19.04 46.06
CA LEU A 82 -16.26 19.90 46.51
C LEU A 82 -16.13 21.17 45.65
N ARG A 83 -16.14 21.02 44.32
CA ARG A 83 -16.00 22.13 43.36
C ARG A 83 -17.14 23.15 43.47
N ASP A 84 -18.37 22.66 43.60
CA ASP A 84 -19.59 23.49 43.55
C ASP A 84 -20.00 24.01 44.93
N GLY A 85 -19.77 23.22 45.99
CA GLY A 85 -20.17 23.55 47.36
C GLY A 85 -19.18 24.44 48.12
N TYR A 86 -17.92 24.52 47.68
CA TYR A 86 -16.86 25.26 48.38
C TYR A 86 -16.10 26.18 47.39
N PRO A 87 -16.71 27.31 46.98
CA PRO A 87 -16.17 28.17 45.92
C PRO A 87 -14.76 28.73 46.18
N ASP A 88 -14.44 28.97 47.46
CA ASP A 88 -13.19 29.57 47.95
C ASP A 88 -12.14 28.52 48.41
N SER A 89 -12.41 27.23 48.20
CA SER A 89 -11.54 26.14 48.65
C SER A 89 -10.17 26.16 47.95
N LEU A 90 -9.10 25.95 48.72
CA LEU A 90 -7.74 25.74 48.21
C LEU A 90 -7.56 24.39 47.50
N LEU A 91 -8.56 23.50 47.54
CA LEU A 91 -8.53 22.18 46.90
C LEU A 91 -9.26 22.14 45.55
N LYS A 92 -9.76 23.29 45.06
CA LYS A 92 -10.63 23.34 43.88
C LYS A 92 -9.92 22.96 42.58
N ASP A 93 -8.65 23.30 42.46
CA ASP A 93 -7.77 22.87 41.37
C ASP A 93 -7.60 21.34 41.38
N LYS A 94 -7.37 20.74 42.55
CA LYS A 94 -7.29 19.29 42.73
C LYS A 94 -8.62 18.62 42.44
N ALA A 95 -9.71 19.15 42.97
CA ALA A 95 -11.06 18.66 42.72
C ALA A 95 -11.35 18.66 41.22
N LEU A 96 -11.02 19.74 40.51
CA LEU A 96 -11.27 19.88 39.07
C LEU A 96 -10.39 18.93 38.23
N TYR A 97 -9.11 18.76 38.61
CA TYR A 97 -8.22 17.78 37.99
C TYR A 97 -8.73 16.35 38.17
N TYR A 98 -9.02 15.92 39.40
CA TYR A 98 -9.45 14.54 39.66
C TYR A 98 -10.87 14.28 39.18
N LEU A 99 -11.71 15.32 39.07
CA LEU A 99 -12.98 15.27 38.35
C LEU A 99 -12.75 14.98 36.86
N ALA A 100 -11.87 15.74 36.20
CA ALA A 100 -11.52 15.52 34.79
C ALA A 100 -10.90 14.13 34.56
N LEU A 101 -9.99 13.69 35.44
CA LEU A 101 -9.37 12.38 35.39
C LEU A 101 -10.40 11.26 35.58
N SER A 102 -11.31 11.41 36.54
CA SER A 102 -12.38 10.45 36.78
C SER A 102 -13.34 10.37 35.59
N SER A 103 -13.68 11.50 34.96
CA SER A 103 -14.45 11.52 33.70
C SER A 103 -13.70 10.85 32.55
N PHE A 104 -12.39 11.06 32.43
CA PHE A 104 -11.55 10.43 31.40
C PHE A 104 -11.48 8.90 31.58
N LYS A 105 -11.30 8.42 32.82
CA LYS A 105 -11.29 6.98 33.14
C LYS A 105 -12.64 6.30 32.92
N GLN A 106 -13.74 7.07 32.96
CA GLN A 106 -15.07 6.61 32.56
C GLN A 106 -15.29 6.57 31.04
N GLY A 107 -14.30 6.98 30.22
CA GLY A 107 -14.41 7.04 28.76
C GLY A 107 -15.05 8.33 28.24
N LYS A 108 -15.42 9.28 29.11
CA LYS A 108 -16.00 10.58 28.75
C LYS A 108 -14.90 11.57 28.34
N ALA A 109 -14.23 11.29 27.22
CA ALA A 109 -13.05 12.04 26.79
C ALA A 109 -13.34 13.53 26.50
N GLU A 110 -14.49 13.84 25.89
CA GLU A 110 -14.87 15.23 25.58
C GLU A 110 -15.18 16.05 26.85
N GLU A 111 -15.88 15.45 27.83
CA GLU A 111 -16.14 16.10 29.12
C GLU A 111 -14.83 16.31 29.89
N ALA A 112 -13.97 15.29 29.92
CA ALA A 112 -12.66 15.40 30.54
C ALA A 112 -11.82 16.52 29.90
N ALA A 113 -11.80 16.62 28.57
CA ALA A 113 -11.11 17.69 27.86
C ALA A 113 -11.65 19.07 28.26
N LYS A 114 -12.97 19.25 28.34
CA LYS A 114 -13.59 20.51 28.79
C LYS A 114 -13.22 20.86 30.24
N LEU A 115 -13.21 19.87 31.14
CA LEU A 115 -12.86 20.06 32.55
C LEU A 115 -11.37 20.40 32.72
N TYR A 116 -10.49 19.73 31.99
CA TYR A 116 -9.07 20.09 31.95
C TYR A 116 -8.86 21.50 31.37
N ALA A 117 -9.52 21.85 30.26
CA ALA A 117 -9.49 23.22 29.72
C ALA A 117 -9.94 24.27 30.76
N SER A 118 -10.94 23.95 31.57
CA SER A 118 -11.36 24.82 32.67
C SER A 118 -10.34 24.91 33.80
N LEU A 119 -9.60 23.83 34.11
CA LEU A 119 -8.49 23.83 35.05
C LEU A 119 -7.38 24.78 34.61
N PHE A 120 -6.96 24.72 33.34
CA PHE A 120 -5.94 25.63 32.78
C PHE A 120 -6.38 27.09 32.81
N LYS A 121 -7.67 27.35 32.57
CA LYS A 121 -8.22 28.71 32.55
C LYS A 121 -8.36 29.31 33.95
N LEU A 122 -8.84 28.53 34.91
CA LEU A 122 -9.17 29.01 36.25
C LEU A 122 -7.97 28.96 37.21
N PHE A 123 -7.05 28.01 37.03
CA PHE A 123 -5.90 27.79 37.90
C PHE A 123 -4.58 27.68 37.13
N PRO A 124 -4.22 28.65 36.28
CA PRO A 124 -3.05 28.57 35.40
C PRO A 124 -1.71 28.42 36.14
N GLN A 125 -1.61 28.87 37.39
CA GLN A 125 -0.39 28.84 38.21
C GLN A 125 -0.31 27.64 39.17
N SER A 126 -1.35 26.80 39.25
CA SER A 126 -1.34 25.63 40.14
C SER A 126 -0.35 24.58 39.64
N ASP A 127 0.37 23.94 40.57
CA ASP A 127 1.26 22.83 40.23
C ASP A 127 0.51 21.65 39.61
N ILE A 128 -0.77 21.44 39.97
CA ILE A 128 -1.55 20.35 39.36
C ILE A 128 -1.83 20.61 37.89
N THR A 129 -2.03 21.88 37.52
CA THR A 129 -2.19 22.32 36.14
C THR A 129 -0.95 21.97 35.31
N LYS A 130 0.25 22.16 35.86
CA LYS A 130 1.51 21.78 35.18
C LYS A 130 1.62 20.28 34.93
N THR A 131 1.06 19.46 35.82
CA THR A 131 1.06 17.98 35.72
C THR A 131 -0.12 17.40 34.94
N ALA A 132 -1.17 18.18 34.67
CA ALA A 132 -2.39 17.74 34.01
C ALA A 132 -2.33 17.79 32.48
N LEU A 133 -1.21 18.25 31.91
CA LEU A 133 -1.06 18.56 30.49
C LEU A 133 -1.15 17.32 29.61
N THR A 134 -0.40 16.27 29.96
CA THR A 134 -0.47 15.01 29.21
C THR A 134 -1.85 14.37 29.30
N ASP A 135 -2.51 14.46 30.46
CA ASP A 135 -3.87 13.94 30.63
C ASP A 135 -4.90 14.71 29.78
N PHE A 136 -4.76 16.04 29.66
CA PHE A 136 -5.58 16.85 28.78
C PHE A 136 -5.35 16.52 27.30
N ILE A 137 -4.09 16.44 26.88
CA ILE A 137 -3.74 16.09 25.49
C ILE A 137 -4.26 14.70 25.14
N ASN A 138 -4.15 13.73 26.05
CA ASN A 138 -4.73 12.40 25.87
C ASN A 138 -6.27 12.44 25.82
N ALA A 139 -6.91 13.29 26.64
CA ALA A 139 -8.36 13.50 26.58
C ALA A 139 -8.80 14.10 25.25
N CYS A 140 -8.13 15.15 24.76
CA CYS A 140 -8.39 15.74 23.44
C CYS A 140 -8.14 14.75 22.30
N TYR A 141 -7.03 14.00 22.35
CA TYR A 141 -6.70 13.00 21.35
C TYR A 141 -7.75 11.88 21.29
N LYS A 142 -8.20 11.39 22.44
CA LYS A 142 -9.24 10.35 22.52
C LYS A 142 -10.63 10.88 22.18
N ALA A 143 -10.88 12.18 22.37
CA ALA A 143 -12.07 12.88 21.91
C ALA A 143 -12.01 13.23 20.41
N GLU A 144 -10.98 12.77 19.68
CA GLU A 144 -10.73 13.08 18.26
C GLU A 144 -10.59 14.59 17.97
N ASN A 145 -10.35 15.40 19.00
CA ASN A 145 -10.10 16.82 18.85
C ASN A 145 -8.60 17.07 18.54
N PHE A 146 -8.17 16.58 17.38
CA PHE A 146 -6.76 16.59 16.96
C PHE A 146 -6.21 18.00 16.74
N GLU A 147 -7.05 18.94 16.32
CA GLU A 147 -6.64 20.35 16.17
C GLU A 147 -6.33 20.98 17.53
N GLU A 148 -7.13 20.72 18.56
CA GLU A 148 -6.84 21.19 19.92
C GLU A 148 -5.54 20.60 20.46
N VAL A 149 -5.28 19.30 20.22
CA VAL A 149 -4.00 18.66 20.57
C VAL A 149 -2.81 19.39 19.94
N ILE A 150 -2.96 19.87 18.70
CA ILE A 150 -1.90 20.61 18.00
C ILE A 150 -1.75 22.02 18.56
N VAL A 151 -2.85 22.74 18.76
CA VAL A 151 -2.85 24.10 19.30
C VAL A 151 -2.23 24.11 20.68
N THR A 152 -2.74 23.28 21.60
CA THR A 152 -2.22 23.18 22.96
C THR A 152 -0.76 22.74 22.97
N GLY A 153 -0.38 21.73 22.18
CA GLY A 153 1.01 21.27 22.11
C GLY A 153 1.99 22.38 21.67
N ARG A 154 1.58 23.23 20.71
CA ARG A 154 2.35 24.41 20.27
C ARG A 154 2.42 25.49 21.34
N GLU A 155 1.32 25.78 22.02
CA GLU A 155 1.28 26.76 23.11
C GLU A 155 2.17 26.34 24.28
N LEU A 156 2.18 25.05 24.62
CA LEU A 156 3.01 24.52 25.69
C LEU A 156 4.49 24.61 25.36
N LYS A 157 4.90 24.23 24.13
CA LYS A 157 6.29 24.41 23.70
C LYS A 157 6.73 25.88 23.82
N ARG A 158 5.85 26.83 23.51
CA ARG A 158 6.14 28.26 23.57
C ARG A 158 6.19 28.81 25.00
N ASN A 159 5.24 28.42 25.83
CA ASN A 159 5.00 29.06 27.12
C ASN A 159 5.66 28.32 28.29
N TYR A 160 5.93 27.01 28.15
CA TYR A 160 6.47 26.14 29.19
C TYR A 160 7.52 25.15 28.63
N PRO A 161 8.62 25.64 28.03
CA PRO A 161 9.64 24.79 27.41
C PRO A 161 10.33 23.83 28.40
N GLU A 162 10.41 24.19 29.68
CA GLU A 162 11.05 23.40 30.75
C GLU A 162 10.12 22.36 31.39
N ASN A 163 8.90 22.15 30.87
CA ASN A 163 7.97 21.20 31.47
C ASN A 163 8.39 19.74 31.18
N GLU A 164 8.55 18.94 32.24
CA GLU A 164 8.98 17.53 32.15
C GLU A 164 8.06 16.65 31.27
N GLN A 165 6.79 17.02 31.10
CA GLN A 165 5.81 16.31 30.27
C GLN A 165 5.80 16.75 28.80
N LEU A 166 6.50 17.84 28.45
CA LEU A 166 6.52 18.40 27.10
C LEU A 166 6.89 17.39 26.00
N PRO A 167 7.84 16.45 26.20
CA PRO A 167 8.21 15.49 25.15
C PRO A 167 7.05 14.54 24.79
N ASP A 168 6.30 14.05 25.77
CA ASP A 168 5.14 13.16 25.55
C ASP A 168 3.98 13.91 24.87
N VAL A 169 3.81 15.19 25.22
CA VAL A 169 2.84 16.07 24.56
C VAL A 169 3.20 16.29 23.10
N LEU A 170 4.46 16.63 22.80
CA LEU A 170 4.92 16.85 21.42
C LEU A 170 4.84 15.57 20.58
N PHE A 171 5.11 14.41 21.17
CA PHE A 171 4.90 13.12 20.52
C PHE A 171 3.42 12.88 20.20
N SER A 172 2.52 13.21 21.13
CA SER A 172 1.07 13.13 20.90
C SER A 172 0.58 14.13 19.84
N THR A 173 1.18 15.32 19.78
CA THR A 173 0.96 16.30 18.72
C THR A 173 1.42 15.78 17.35
N ALA A 174 2.58 15.11 17.27
CA ALA A 174 3.01 14.45 16.04
C ALA A 174 2.02 13.39 15.56
N LYS A 175 1.49 12.57 16.48
CA LYS A 175 0.41 11.62 16.18
C LYS A 175 -0.87 12.28 15.69
N ALA A 176 -1.22 13.45 16.22
CA ALA A 176 -2.40 14.20 15.80
C ALA A 176 -2.23 14.74 14.36
N PHE A 177 -1.04 15.20 13.99
CA PHE A 177 -0.74 15.57 12.61
C PHE A 177 -0.93 14.42 11.61
N TYR A 178 -0.51 13.20 11.94
CA TYR A 178 -0.80 12.05 11.07
C TYR A 178 -2.30 11.76 10.95
N LYS A 179 -3.08 11.90 12.04
CA LYS A 179 -4.54 11.69 12.00
C LYS A 179 -5.26 12.73 11.13
N LEU A 180 -4.70 13.93 11.00
CA LEU A 180 -5.19 14.98 10.12
C LEU A 180 -4.60 14.92 8.70
N ASN A 181 -3.91 13.84 8.34
CA ASN A 181 -3.24 13.67 7.05
C ASN A 181 -2.20 14.76 6.74
N ARG A 182 -1.45 15.21 7.76
CA ARG A 182 -0.38 16.23 7.66
C ARG A 182 1.01 15.63 7.97
N PRO A 183 1.52 14.70 7.13
CA PRO A 183 2.72 13.92 7.44
C PRO A 183 4.00 14.76 7.56
N GLN A 184 4.16 15.83 6.77
CA GLN A 184 5.35 16.69 6.82
C GLN A 184 5.49 17.42 8.17
N GLU A 185 4.37 17.87 8.75
CA GLU A 185 4.35 18.52 10.06
C GLU A 185 4.55 17.48 11.18
N ALA A 186 4.01 16.29 11.01
CA ALA A 186 4.22 15.18 11.92
C ALA A 186 5.71 14.79 12.01
N GLU A 187 6.39 14.63 10.88
CA GLU A 187 7.84 14.32 10.86
C GLU A 187 8.68 15.41 11.52
N LYS A 188 8.36 16.68 11.28
CA LYS A 188 9.05 17.80 11.96
C LYS A 188 8.87 17.72 13.47
N ALA A 189 7.65 17.44 13.94
CA ALA A 189 7.37 17.29 15.36
C ALA A 189 8.09 16.07 15.97
N LEU A 190 8.16 14.94 15.26
CA LEU A 190 8.94 13.77 15.72
C LEU A 190 10.44 14.10 15.80
N GLN A 191 10.99 14.76 14.78
CA GLN A 191 12.41 15.17 14.79
C GLN A 191 12.72 16.14 15.92
N THR A 192 11.81 17.04 16.25
CA THR A 192 11.90 17.90 17.44
C THR A 192 12.01 17.05 18.71
N VAL A 193 11.12 16.07 18.90
CA VAL A 193 11.15 15.20 20.09
C VAL A 193 12.47 14.44 20.19
N ILE A 194 12.93 13.88 19.06
CA ILE A 194 14.16 13.06 19.00
C ILE A 194 15.41 13.89 19.32
N LYS A 195 15.49 15.14 18.84
CA LYS A 195 16.69 15.99 18.97
C LYS A 195 16.73 16.79 20.26
N GLU A 196 15.62 17.38 20.68
CA GLU A 196 15.57 18.30 21.81
C GLU A 196 15.44 17.57 23.16
N PHE A 197 14.99 16.31 23.18
CA PHE A 197 14.71 15.57 24.42
C PHE A 197 15.36 14.18 24.47
N PRO A 198 16.71 14.09 24.41
CA PRO A 198 17.44 12.83 24.22
C PRO A 198 17.31 11.81 25.36
N ASP A 199 17.01 12.26 26.59
CA ASP A 199 16.95 11.42 27.79
C ASP A 199 15.55 10.91 28.14
N TYR A 200 14.53 11.33 27.37
CA TYR A 200 13.13 11.02 27.65
C TYR A 200 12.63 9.79 26.92
N ASP A 201 11.72 9.05 27.55
CA ASP A 201 11.06 7.86 26.98
C ASP A 201 10.34 8.18 25.65
N ALA A 202 9.76 9.38 25.56
CA ALA A 202 9.09 9.91 24.37
C ALA A 202 10.00 9.94 23.13
N ARG A 203 11.30 10.15 23.30
CA ARG A 203 12.28 10.17 22.21
C ARG A 203 12.31 8.85 21.47
N TRP A 204 12.36 7.74 22.20
CA TRP A 204 12.44 6.41 21.62
C TRP A 204 11.12 6.01 20.96
N LYS A 205 9.98 6.40 21.56
CA LYS A 205 8.66 6.25 20.91
C LYS A 205 8.54 7.07 19.63
N ALA A 206 9.09 8.29 19.63
CA ALA A 206 9.12 9.16 18.46
C ALA A 206 10.02 8.60 17.35
N LEU A 207 11.19 8.07 17.71
CA LEU A 207 12.09 7.39 16.78
C LEU A 207 11.42 6.17 16.16
N GLU A 208 10.75 5.33 16.96
CA GLU A 208 10.03 4.16 16.45
C GLU A 208 8.97 4.54 15.42
N LEU A 209 8.13 5.54 15.72
CA LEU A 209 7.10 6.01 14.81
C LEU A 209 7.71 6.66 13.54
N SER A 210 8.80 7.41 13.68
CA SER A 210 9.50 8.01 12.54
C SER A 210 10.09 6.95 11.62
N LEU A 211 10.66 5.88 12.19
CA LEU A 211 11.20 4.76 11.40
C LEU A 211 10.09 4.03 10.61
N ASP A 212 8.92 3.81 11.22
CA ASP A 212 7.78 3.19 10.52
C ASP A 212 7.35 4.04 9.31
N GLN A 213 7.38 5.37 9.44
CA GLN A 213 7.04 6.27 8.35
C GLN A 213 8.14 6.39 7.30
N ILE A 214 9.42 6.39 7.69
CA ILE A 214 10.55 6.37 6.75
C ILE A 214 10.52 5.08 5.94
N GLU A 215 10.28 3.94 6.59
CA GLU A 215 10.13 2.66 5.91
C GLU A 215 9.00 2.70 4.88
N LYS A 216 7.82 3.19 5.27
CA LYS A 216 6.65 3.30 4.40
C LYS A 216 6.84 4.26 3.23
N ASN A 217 7.48 5.40 3.45
CA ASN A 217 7.50 6.51 2.48
C ASN A 217 8.80 6.60 1.68
N GLN A 218 9.93 6.17 2.24
CA GLN A 218 11.26 6.32 1.63
C GLN A 218 12.03 5.00 1.52
N GLY A 219 11.44 3.89 1.98
CA GLY A 219 11.98 2.56 1.86
C GLY A 219 12.89 2.12 3.01
N LEU A 220 13.10 0.81 3.06
CA LEU A 220 13.81 0.10 4.12
C LEU A 220 15.27 0.55 4.31
N ALA A 221 15.96 0.91 3.22
CA ALA A 221 17.38 1.29 3.26
C ALA A 221 17.61 2.56 4.10
N LYS A 222 16.78 3.61 3.92
CA LYS A 222 16.89 4.85 4.70
C LYS A 222 16.50 4.66 6.17
N ALA A 223 15.48 3.84 6.43
CA ALA A 223 15.12 3.49 7.81
C ALA A 223 16.27 2.77 8.52
N THR A 224 17.02 1.93 7.80
CA THR A 224 18.19 1.20 8.30
C THR A 224 19.36 2.12 8.61
N GLU A 225 19.67 3.05 7.71
CA GLU A 225 20.71 4.06 7.93
C GLU A 225 20.41 4.88 9.19
N LYS A 226 19.18 5.40 9.28
CA LYS A 226 18.75 6.20 10.42
C LYS A 226 18.82 5.42 11.73
N LEU A 227 18.31 4.20 11.76
CA LEU A 227 18.32 3.35 12.95
C LEU A 227 19.75 2.97 13.38
N SER A 228 20.63 2.68 12.42
CA SER A 228 22.04 2.37 12.68
C SER A 228 22.77 3.56 13.31
N GLU A 229 22.45 4.77 12.89
CA GLU A 229 23.02 6.00 13.42
C GLU A 229 22.55 6.27 14.87
N GLU A 230 21.26 6.10 15.15
CA GLU A 230 20.68 6.31 16.49
C GLU A 230 21.19 5.28 17.51
N LEU A 231 21.42 4.03 17.09
CA LEU A 231 21.96 2.97 17.96
C LEU A 231 23.40 3.22 18.43
N LYS A 232 24.13 4.15 17.81
CA LYS A 232 25.46 4.60 18.31
C LYS A 232 25.36 5.40 19.59
N GLN A 233 24.19 5.96 19.91
CA GLN A 233 23.97 6.81 21.08
C GLN A 233 23.68 6.02 22.37
N ASN A 234 23.89 4.70 22.37
CA ASN A 234 23.67 3.79 23.52
C ASN A 234 22.28 3.97 24.18
N PRO A 235 21.20 3.50 23.52
CA PRO A 235 19.86 3.56 24.09
C PRO A 235 19.76 2.85 25.45
N PRO A 236 18.75 3.19 26.28
CA PRO A 236 18.41 2.40 27.46
C PRO A 236 18.18 0.92 27.09
N ARG A 237 18.60 0.00 27.96
CA ARG A 237 18.64 -1.45 27.69
C ARG A 237 17.36 -2.01 27.05
N PHE A 238 16.19 -1.57 27.52
CA PHE A 238 14.90 -1.99 26.98
C PHE A 238 14.71 -1.60 25.50
N TYR A 239 15.08 -0.38 25.13
CA TYR A 239 15.01 0.11 23.74
C TYR A 239 16.16 -0.41 22.89
N ASP A 240 17.36 -0.60 23.45
CA ASP A 240 18.52 -1.09 22.71
C ASP A 240 18.28 -2.49 22.14
N GLU A 241 17.74 -3.43 22.93
CA GLU A 241 17.38 -4.77 22.44
C GLU A 241 16.34 -4.70 21.33
N LYS A 242 15.24 -3.96 21.56
CA LYS A 242 14.14 -3.81 20.60
C LYS A 242 14.60 -3.20 19.27
N PHE A 243 15.40 -2.14 19.32
CA PHE A 243 15.90 -1.46 18.13
C PHE A 243 16.97 -2.26 17.40
N ARG A 244 17.83 -2.99 18.12
CA ARG A 244 18.79 -3.91 17.49
C ARG A 244 18.10 -5.09 16.84
N GLU A 245 17.01 -5.59 17.41
CA GLU A 245 16.17 -6.61 16.78
C GLU A 245 15.52 -6.06 15.50
N LYS A 246 14.97 -4.84 15.54
CA LYS A 246 14.41 -4.18 14.35
C LYS A 246 15.49 -3.95 13.28
N LEU A 247 16.68 -3.49 13.65
CA LEU A 247 17.81 -3.33 12.74
C LEU A 247 18.25 -4.68 12.15
N LEU A 248 18.29 -5.73 12.98
CA LEU A 248 18.60 -7.08 12.52
C LEU A 248 17.64 -7.53 11.41
N LEU A 249 16.33 -7.34 11.61
CA LEU A 249 15.32 -7.68 10.61
C LEU A 249 15.48 -6.84 9.33
N TYR A 250 15.76 -5.55 9.46
CA TYR A 250 16.01 -4.67 8.32
C TYR A 250 17.22 -5.09 7.49
N LEU A 251 18.32 -5.46 8.16
CA LEU A 251 19.55 -5.92 7.50
C LEU A 251 19.35 -7.28 6.83
N ILE A 252 18.56 -8.18 7.43
CA ILE A 252 18.17 -9.47 6.82
C ILE A 252 17.38 -9.24 5.54
N ALA A 253 16.39 -8.33 5.57
CA ALA A 253 15.56 -8.01 4.41
C ALA A 253 16.33 -7.30 3.28
N GLN A 254 17.46 -6.64 3.59
CA GLN A 254 18.40 -6.08 2.61
C GLN A 254 19.52 -7.03 2.18
N GLU A 255 19.53 -8.27 2.69
CA GLU A 255 20.58 -9.26 2.42
C GLU A 255 22.01 -8.80 2.81
N LYS A 256 22.14 -7.86 3.76
CA LYS A 256 23.42 -7.35 4.25
C LYS A 256 24.06 -8.28 5.28
N TYR A 257 24.37 -9.50 4.87
CA TYR A 257 24.70 -10.62 5.77
C TYR A 257 25.92 -10.39 6.68
N ALA A 258 26.89 -9.58 6.26
CA ALA A 258 28.04 -9.21 7.08
C ALA A 258 27.61 -8.37 8.30
N GLU A 259 26.82 -7.31 8.07
CA GLU A 259 26.27 -6.44 9.11
C GLU A 259 25.28 -7.19 10.01
N VAL A 260 24.47 -8.09 9.42
CA VAL A 260 23.60 -9.02 10.16
C VAL A 260 24.42 -9.84 11.15
N SER A 261 25.53 -10.43 10.71
CA SER A 261 26.39 -11.25 11.57
C SER A 261 26.96 -10.44 12.75
N GLU A 262 27.30 -9.17 12.54
CA GLU A 262 27.76 -8.28 13.61
C GLU A 262 26.65 -8.01 14.63
N GLN A 263 25.47 -7.57 14.17
CA GLN A 263 24.34 -7.25 15.06
C GLN A 263 23.85 -8.46 15.86
N ILE A 264 23.78 -9.65 15.25
CA ILE A 264 23.40 -10.88 15.96
C ILE A 264 24.39 -11.21 17.08
N ASN A 265 25.70 -11.02 16.87
CA ASN A 265 26.68 -11.27 17.92
C ASN A 265 26.55 -10.28 19.07
N ILE A 266 26.22 -9.01 18.79
CA ILE A 266 25.91 -8.02 19.83
C ILE A 266 24.69 -8.48 20.62
N LEU A 267 23.61 -8.87 19.94
CA LEU A 267 22.37 -9.33 20.57
C LEU A 267 22.61 -10.53 21.48
N ILE A 268 23.31 -11.55 20.99
CA ILE A 268 23.59 -12.76 21.79
C ILE A 268 24.53 -12.47 22.97
N ASN A 269 25.54 -11.61 22.80
CA ASN A 269 26.49 -11.33 23.88
C ASN A 269 25.89 -10.44 24.98
N ARG A 270 24.98 -9.52 24.63
CA ARG A 270 24.36 -8.59 25.59
C ARG A 270 23.04 -9.11 26.19
N TYR A 271 22.33 -9.96 25.45
CA TYR A 271 20.96 -10.40 25.75
C TYR A 271 20.81 -11.93 25.74
N ASP A 272 21.84 -12.66 26.18
CA ASP A 272 21.85 -14.12 26.24
C ASP A 272 20.73 -14.74 27.10
N ASN A 273 20.25 -14.01 28.12
CA ASN A 273 19.14 -14.41 28.99
C ASN A 273 17.77 -13.89 28.54
N SER A 274 17.68 -13.25 27.37
CA SER A 274 16.42 -12.77 26.81
C SER A 274 15.51 -13.91 26.38
N GLN A 275 14.19 -13.70 26.44
CA GLN A 275 13.21 -14.62 25.86
C GLN A 275 13.41 -14.82 24.35
N ASN A 276 14.05 -13.84 23.68
CA ASN A 276 14.34 -13.89 22.24
C ASN A 276 15.71 -14.52 21.91
N ALA A 277 16.52 -14.89 22.90
CA ALA A 277 17.83 -15.51 22.67
C ALA A 277 17.80 -16.76 21.75
N PRO A 278 16.80 -17.68 21.85
CA PRO A 278 16.69 -18.81 20.93
C PRO A 278 16.49 -18.37 19.47
N PHE A 279 15.73 -17.30 19.23
CA PHE A 279 15.55 -16.73 17.89
C PHE A 279 16.88 -16.18 17.35
N TYR A 280 17.65 -15.44 18.14
CA TYR A 280 18.94 -14.90 17.72
C TYR A 280 19.95 -16.01 17.36
N ILE A 281 19.99 -17.08 18.15
CA ILE A 281 20.86 -18.25 17.91
C ILE A 281 20.46 -18.96 16.61
N LYS A 282 19.16 -19.19 16.39
CA LYS A 282 18.65 -19.77 15.15
C LYS A 282 19.03 -18.90 13.95
N THR A 283 18.75 -17.60 14.01
CA THR A 283 19.08 -16.65 12.94
C THR A 283 20.59 -16.61 12.69
N ARG A 284 21.44 -16.67 13.72
CA ARG A 284 22.89 -16.77 13.55
C ARG A 284 23.28 -17.99 12.71
N SER A 285 22.66 -19.13 12.96
CA SER A 285 22.93 -20.36 12.20
C SER A 285 22.49 -20.26 10.74
N ASP A 286 21.34 -19.64 10.45
CA ASP A 286 20.87 -19.37 9.08
C ASP A 286 21.90 -18.52 8.30
N ILE A 287 22.38 -17.44 8.92
CA ILE A 287 23.30 -16.50 8.29
C ILE A 287 24.68 -17.12 8.10
N ARG A 288 25.17 -17.90 9.07
CA ARG A 288 26.43 -18.64 8.93
C ARG A 288 26.37 -19.68 7.82
N LEU A 289 25.22 -20.32 7.57
CA LEU A 289 25.05 -21.21 6.42
C LEU A 289 25.15 -20.44 5.10
N LYS A 290 24.46 -19.30 4.98
CA LYS A 290 24.52 -18.45 3.79
C LYS A 290 25.95 -17.96 3.49
N LEU A 291 26.71 -17.64 4.53
CA LEU A 291 28.11 -17.22 4.44
C LEU A 291 29.12 -18.39 4.34
N ALA A 292 28.65 -19.63 4.20
CA ALA A 292 29.49 -20.84 4.18
C ALA A 292 30.42 -21.01 5.40
N HIS A 293 30.08 -20.41 6.55
CA HIS A 293 30.81 -20.50 7.81
C HIS A 293 30.46 -21.77 8.59
N TYR A 294 30.50 -22.93 7.93
CA TYR A 294 30.02 -24.21 8.47
C TYR A 294 30.75 -24.62 9.75
N GLY A 295 32.08 -24.45 9.81
CA GLY A 295 32.89 -24.75 10.99
C GLY A 295 32.40 -24.04 12.24
N LYS A 296 32.07 -22.74 12.15
CA LYS A 296 31.57 -21.95 13.28
C LYS A 296 30.25 -22.49 13.83
N ILE A 297 29.36 -23.01 13.00
CA ILE A 297 28.11 -23.65 13.44
C ILE A 297 28.45 -24.93 14.20
N ILE A 298 29.34 -25.75 13.64
CA ILE A 298 29.72 -27.04 14.24
C ILE A 298 30.38 -26.84 15.61
N ASP A 299 31.30 -25.88 15.72
CA ASP A 299 32.06 -25.61 16.95
C ASP A 299 31.17 -25.08 18.08
N SER A 300 30.13 -24.30 17.74
CA SER A 300 29.24 -23.67 18.72
C SER A 300 28.01 -24.50 19.08
N PHE A 301 27.70 -25.55 18.30
CA PHE A 301 26.48 -26.35 18.43
C PHE A 301 26.19 -26.81 19.86
N LYS A 302 27.14 -27.48 20.51
CA LYS A 302 26.94 -28.00 21.89
C LYS A 302 26.61 -26.89 22.90
N LYS A 303 27.27 -25.73 22.78
CA LYS A 303 27.08 -24.60 23.70
C LYS A 303 25.74 -23.91 23.47
N GLU A 304 25.33 -23.78 22.22
CA GLU A 304 24.10 -23.07 21.81
C GLU A 304 22.84 -23.95 21.94
N LEU A 305 22.98 -25.26 21.74
CA LEU A 305 21.87 -26.23 21.79
C LEU A 305 21.08 -26.13 23.10
N LYS A 306 21.76 -25.89 24.23
CA LYS A 306 21.10 -25.76 25.55
C LYS A 306 20.08 -24.61 25.62
N TYR A 307 20.27 -23.54 24.84
CA TYR A 307 19.37 -22.39 24.82
C TYR A 307 18.16 -22.63 23.91
N VAL A 308 18.34 -23.35 22.79
CA VAL A 308 17.27 -23.63 21.83
C VAL A 308 16.47 -24.91 22.14
N LYS A 309 16.98 -25.82 22.99
CA LYS A 309 16.40 -27.15 23.26
C LYS A 309 14.93 -27.15 23.68
N LYS A 310 14.48 -26.12 24.40
CA LYS A 310 13.08 -25.98 24.86
C LYS A 310 12.27 -24.96 24.06
N SER A 311 12.81 -24.49 22.94
CA SER A 311 12.20 -23.45 22.11
C SER A 311 11.61 -24.06 20.83
N LYS A 312 10.65 -23.37 20.23
CA LYS A 312 10.09 -23.71 18.91
C LYS A 312 11.12 -23.72 17.76
N TYR A 313 12.33 -23.21 17.98
CA TYR A 313 13.41 -23.14 16.99
C TYR A 313 14.38 -24.33 17.06
N PHE A 314 14.11 -25.32 17.92
CA PHE A 314 14.99 -26.46 18.13
C PHE A 314 15.27 -27.24 16.82
N ASN A 315 14.22 -27.60 16.09
CA ASN A 315 14.34 -28.37 14.86
C ASN A 315 15.03 -27.57 13.73
N ASP A 316 14.74 -26.27 13.58
CA ASP A 316 15.44 -25.38 12.63
C ASP A 316 16.95 -25.37 12.88
N TYR A 317 17.35 -25.16 14.14
CA TYR A 317 18.76 -25.09 14.51
C TYR A 317 19.49 -26.42 14.23
N ARG A 318 18.83 -27.56 14.48
CA ARG A 318 19.37 -28.88 14.15
C ARG A 318 19.52 -29.12 12.66
N ILE A 319 18.54 -28.73 11.84
CA ILE A 319 18.68 -28.81 10.37
C ILE A 319 19.89 -27.99 9.93
N ASN A 320 20.06 -26.79 10.50
CA ASN A 320 21.17 -25.95 10.11
C ASN A 320 22.53 -26.55 10.48
N PHE A 321 22.63 -27.18 11.64
CA PHE A 321 23.80 -27.96 12.02
C PHE A 321 24.05 -29.16 11.09
N ALA A 322 23.00 -29.90 10.72
CA ALA A 322 23.09 -31.01 9.78
C ALA A 322 23.57 -30.55 8.39
N LYS A 323 23.03 -29.43 7.87
CA LYS A 323 23.48 -28.78 6.63
C LYS A 323 24.97 -28.41 6.73
N ALA A 324 25.40 -27.81 7.83
CA ALA A 324 26.80 -27.45 8.05
C ALA A 324 27.74 -28.67 8.05
N CYS A 325 27.32 -29.77 8.68
CA CYS A 325 28.05 -31.04 8.65
C CYS A 325 28.13 -31.63 7.24
N TYR A 326 27.03 -31.61 6.50
CA TYR A 326 26.96 -32.08 5.11
C TYR A 326 27.95 -31.31 4.21
N PHE A 327 27.93 -29.97 4.25
CA PHE A 327 28.84 -29.14 3.44
C PHE A 327 30.30 -29.29 3.87
N SER A 328 30.55 -29.63 5.14
CA SER A 328 31.89 -29.95 5.67
C SER A 328 32.31 -31.41 5.41
N LYS A 329 31.56 -32.17 4.60
CA LYS A 329 31.77 -33.60 4.31
C LYS A 329 31.76 -34.52 5.54
N LYS A 330 31.17 -34.07 6.65
CA LYS A 330 30.97 -34.86 7.89
C LYS A 330 29.62 -35.57 7.85
N TYR A 331 29.43 -36.48 6.90
CA TYR A 331 28.12 -37.07 6.58
C TYR A 331 27.49 -37.84 7.74
N ARG A 332 28.29 -38.60 8.50
CA ARG A 332 27.81 -39.33 9.68
C ARG A 332 27.22 -38.40 10.75
N SER A 333 27.91 -37.31 11.06
CA SER A 333 27.41 -36.32 12.02
C SER A 333 26.19 -35.56 11.51
N ALA A 334 26.05 -35.40 10.18
CA ALA A 334 24.85 -34.85 9.59
C ALA A 334 23.66 -35.81 9.74
N GLU A 335 23.88 -37.11 9.55
CA GLU A 335 22.86 -38.15 9.72
C GLU A 335 22.40 -38.28 11.19
N GLU A 336 23.33 -38.39 12.13
CA GLU A 336 23.05 -38.37 13.58
C GLU A 336 22.27 -37.12 14.00
N ALA A 337 22.56 -35.97 13.37
CA ALA A 337 21.84 -34.74 13.63
C ALA A 337 20.36 -34.83 13.23
N LEU A 338 20.05 -35.47 12.10
CA LEU A 338 18.72 -35.65 11.52
C LEU A 338 17.84 -36.68 12.26
N ASP A 339 18.46 -37.64 12.96
CA ASP A 339 17.73 -38.68 13.70
C ASP A 339 17.10 -38.18 15.00
N GLU A 340 17.73 -37.21 15.68
CA GLU A 340 17.27 -36.69 16.98
C GLU A 340 16.34 -35.45 16.84
N PHE A 341 15.31 -35.55 15.99
CA PHE A 341 14.30 -34.51 15.79
C PHE A 341 13.07 -34.73 16.66
N ASP A 342 12.42 -33.64 17.09
CA ASP A 342 11.11 -33.75 17.71
C ASP A 342 10.04 -33.92 16.61
N ALA A 343 9.45 -35.12 16.55
CA ALA A 343 8.47 -35.48 15.54
C ALA A 343 7.13 -34.73 15.66
N THR A 344 6.87 -34.09 16.81
CA THR A 344 5.59 -33.42 17.08
C THR A 344 5.49 -31.98 16.54
N ASP A 345 6.61 -31.39 16.12
CA ASP A 345 6.72 -29.94 15.82
C ASP A 345 7.41 -29.65 14.47
N LEU A 346 7.13 -30.45 13.44
CA LEU A 346 7.71 -30.28 12.10
C LEU A 346 6.69 -29.68 11.13
N SER A 347 6.94 -28.45 10.68
CA SER A 347 6.22 -27.90 9.53
C SER A 347 6.51 -28.70 8.25
N ASN A 348 5.59 -28.68 7.28
CA ASN A 348 5.79 -29.38 6.01
C ASN A 348 7.07 -28.95 5.28
N SER A 349 7.45 -27.67 5.39
CA SER A 349 8.72 -27.14 4.85
C SER A 349 9.94 -27.77 5.52
N LEU A 350 9.93 -27.83 6.85
CA LEU A 350 11.05 -28.37 7.64
C LEU A 350 11.20 -29.90 7.43
N ASN A 351 10.08 -30.60 7.29
CA ASN A 351 10.03 -32.01 6.90
C ASN A 351 10.63 -32.25 5.51
N TYR A 352 10.31 -31.39 4.53
CA TYR A 352 10.90 -31.45 3.20
C TYR A 352 12.42 -31.22 3.23
N GLU A 353 12.90 -30.21 3.95
CA GLU A 353 14.33 -29.92 4.07
C GLU A 353 15.10 -31.09 4.69
N LYS A 354 14.53 -31.71 5.74
CA LYS A 354 15.10 -32.90 6.39
C LYS A 354 15.23 -34.06 5.41
N ASP A 355 14.13 -34.44 4.74
CA ASP A 355 14.08 -35.58 3.84
C ASP A 355 15.01 -35.35 2.63
N LEU A 356 15.08 -34.13 2.09
CA LEU A 356 15.99 -33.75 1.01
C LEU A 356 17.46 -33.86 1.43
N LEU A 357 17.81 -33.39 2.63
CA LEU A 357 19.19 -33.49 3.12
C LEU A 357 19.60 -34.96 3.34
N ALA A 358 18.69 -35.78 3.88
CA ALA A 358 18.93 -37.22 4.02
C ALA A 358 19.19 -37.90 2.65
N ALA A 359 18.39 -37.58 1.62
CA ALA A 359 18.60 -38.10 0.27
C ALA A 359 19.98 -37.69 -0.31
N LYS A 360 20.39 -36.44 -0.09
CA LYS A 360 21.71 -35.94 -0.50
C LYS A 360 22.85 -36.64 0.22
N ILE A 361 22.70 -36.94 1.52
CA ILE A 361 23.69 -37.70 2.29
C ILE A 361 23.86 -39.11 1.71
N GLN A 362 22.76 -39.80 1.42
CA GLN A 362 22.78 -41.14 0.81
C GLN A 362 23.47 -41.13 -0.57
N GLU A 363 23.25 -40.08 -1.37
CA GLU A 363 23.92 -39.92 -2.66
C GLU A 363 25.44 -39.76 -2.51
N LYS A 364 25.90 -38.90 -1.59
CA LYS A 364 27.33 -38.63 -1.37
C LYS A 364 28.07 -39.77 -0.70
N THR A 365 27.38 -40.59 0.09
CA THR A 365 27.94 -41.79 0.73
C THR A 365 27.97 -43.01 -0.20
N GLY A 366 27.42 -42.90 -1.41
CA GLY A 366 27.47 -43.95 -2.43
C GLY A 366 26.28 -44.91 -2.44
N HIS A 367 25.29 -44.71 -1.56
CA HIS A 367 24.03 -45.46 -1.54
C HIS A 367 23.05 -44.96 -2.62
N LEU A 368 23.48 -45.01 -3.88
CA LEU A 368 22.78 -44.38 -5.02
C LEU A 368 21.35 -44.88 -5.23
N ARG A 369 21.08 -46.17 -5.00
CA ARG A 369 19.71 -46.72 -5.09
C ARG A 369 18.79 -46.13 -4.02
N ASN A 370 19.29 -46.01 -2.78
CA ASN A 370 18.54 -45.41 -1.68
C ASN A 370 18.28 -43.92 -1.94
N ALA A 371 19.26 -43.21 -2.48
CA ALA A 371 19.11 -41.81 -2.87
C ALA A 371 18.00 -41.63 -3.93
N VAL A 372 17.97 -42.46 -4.98
CA VAL A 372 16.91 -42.40 -6.01
C VAL A 372 15.53 -42.70 -5.41
N ILE A 373 15.41 -43.71 -4.53
CA ILE A 373 14.15 -44.01 -3.83
C ILE A 373 13.71 -42.84 -2.97
N ALA A 374 14.63 -42.23 -2.21
CA ALA A 374 14.35 -41.08 -1.37
C ALA A 374 13.90 -39.87 -2.20
N TYR A 375 14.59 -39.55 -3.30
CA TYR A 375 14.22 -38.47 -4.20
C TYR A 375 12.82 -38.66 -4.81
N LYS A 376 12.47 -39.89 -5.25
CA LYS A 376 11.11 -40.19 -5.74
C LYS A 376 10.05 -40.00 -4.65
N LYS A 377 10.31 -40.51 -3.45
CA LYS A 377 9.41 -40.37 -2.31
C LYS A 377 9.18 -38.90 -1.94
N ILE A 378 10.21 -38.05 -2.09
CA ILE A 378 10.10 -36.60 -1.86
C ILE A 378 9.17 -35.95 -2.89
N LEU A 379 9.29 -36.30 -4.18
CA LEU A 379 8.41 -35.78 -5.23
C LEU A 379 6.94 -36.14 -5.00
N GLU A 380 6.68 -37.35 -4.50
CA GLU A 380 5.33 -37.83 -4.18
C GLU A 380 4.78 -37.18 -2.89
N LYS A 381 5.62 -37.06 -1.85
CA LYS A 381 5.22 -36.58 -0.53
C LYS A 381 5.05 -35.05 -0.47
N TYR A 382 5.77 -34.30 -1.31
CA TYR A 382 5.83 -32.83 -1.22
C TYR A 382 5.62 -32.09 -2.56
N PRO A 383 4.58 -32.41 -3.35
CA PRO A 383 4.45 -31.92 -4.72
C PRO A 383 4.34 -30.39 -4.84
N GLY A 384 3.83 -29.70 -3.81
CA GLY A 384 3.63 -28.24 -3.83
C GLY A 384 4.79 -27.40 -3.26
N ILE A 385 5.78 -28.02 -2.61
CA ILE A 385 6.89 -27.29 -1.96
C ILE A 385 8.28 -27.78 -2.36
N CYS A 386 8.39 -28.95 -2.99
CA CYS A 386 9.68 -29.47 -3.38
C CYS A 386 10.26 -28.73 -4.59
N ASN A 387 11.58 -28.52 -4.61
CA ASN A 387 12.31 -28.14 -5.81
C ASN A 387 12.37 -29.35 -6.77
N ARG A 388 11.30 -29.51 -7.55
CA ARG A 388 11.07 -30.65 -8.43
C ARG A 388 12.16 -30.74 -9.49
N GLU A 389 12.54 -29.62 -10.08
CA GLU A 389 13.52 -29.50 -11.16
C GLU A 389 14.90 -29.99 -10.69
N TYR A 390 15.32 -29.58 -9.50
CA TYR A 390 16.57 -30.03 -8.89
C TYR A 390 16.56 -31.56 -8.70
N ILE A 391 15.50 -32.10 -8.11
CA ILE A 391 15.41 -33.53 -7.80
C ILE A 391 15.40 -34.38 -9.07
N LEU A 392 14.64 -33.97 -10.09
CA LEU A 392 14.61 -34.65 -11.39
C LEU A 392 15.96 -34.61 -12.08
N ASN A 393 16.64 -33.46 -12.09
CA ASN A 393 17.97 -33.34 -12.65
C ASN A 393 18.99 -34.23 -11.93
N GLN A 394 19.01 -34.24 -10.59
CA GLN A 394 19.91 -35.13 -9.82
C GLN A 394 19.61 -36.60 -10.10
N THR A 395 18.33 -36.97 -10.17
CA THR A 395 17.92 -38.34 -10.48
C THR A 395 18.38 -38.74 -11.89
N GLY A 396 18.18 -37.87 -12.88
CA GLY A 396 18.67 -38.04 -14.25
C GLY A 396 20.20 -38.17 -14.31
N ASP A 397 20.94 -37.35 -13.56
CA ASP A 397 22.40 -37.39 -13.50
C ASP A 397 22.91 -38.74 -12.95
N ILE A 398 22.24 -39.29 -11.93
CA ILE A 398 22.55 -40.63 -11.40
C ILE A 398 22.35 -41.69 -12.50
N PHE A 399 21.21 -41.69 -13.20
CA PHE A 399 20.95 -42.64 -14.27
C PHE A 399 21.95 -42.51 -15.43
N TYR A 400 22.28 -41.28 -15.84
CA TYR A 400 23.17 -41.03 -16.97
C TYR A 400 24.63 -41.37 -16.65
N PHE A 401 25.18 -40.81 -15.56
CA PHE A 401 26.61 -40.91 -15.26
C PHE A 401 26.98 -42.12 -14.40
N LYS A 402 26.09 -42.57 -13.49
CA LYS A 402 26.41 -43.65 -12.54
C LYS A 402 25.88 -45.00 -12.98
N PHE A 403 24.67 -45.04 -13.53
CA PHE A 403 24.08 -46.30 -14.04
C PHE A 403 24.26 -46.50 -15.55
N ASN A 404 24.73 -45.50 -16.29
CA ASN A 404 24.92 -45.56 -17.74
C ASN A 404 23.62 -45.91 -18.51
N GLN A 405 22.48 -45.39 -18.07
CA GLN A 405 21.14 -45.65 -18.62
C GLN A 405 20.54 -44.36 -19.21
N PRO A 406 20.93 -43.95 -20.44
CA PRO A 406 20.52 -42.67 -21.03
C PRO A 406 19.01 -42.59 -21.33
N ALA A 407 18.36 -43.71 -21.65
CA ALA A 407 16.91 -43.73 -21.88
C ALA A 407 16.12 -43.41 -20.59
N SER A 408 16.54 -43.97 -19.45
CA SER A 408 15.95 -43.66 -18.15
C SER A 408 16.25 -42.23 -17.72
N ALA A 409 17.47 -41.74 -17.95
CA ALA A 409 17.85 -40.36 -17.65
C ALA A 409 17.03 -39.34 -18.46
N LEU A 410 16.80 -39.61 -19.75
CA LEU A 410 16.01 -38.75 -20.65
C LEU A 410 14.60 -38.50 -20.12
N GLN A 411 13.96 -39.50 -19.49
CA GLN A 411 12.62 -39.33 -18.91
C GLN A 411 12.61 -38.27 -17.80
N TYR A 412 13.63 -38.26 -16.93
CA TYR A 412 13.72 -37.26 -15.86
C TYR A 412 14.09 -35.87 -16.39
N TYR A 413 15.00 -35.78 -17.38
CA TYR A 413 15.34 -34.49 -17.98
C TYR A 413 14.17 -33.85 -18.73
N ARG A 414 13.38 -34.64 -19.47
CA ARG A 414 12.14 -34.16 -20.12
C ARG A 414 11.16 -33.57 -19.11
N GLN A 415 11.04 -34.19 -17.93
CA GLN A 415 10.20 -33.67 -16.87
C GLN A 415 10.78 -32.41 -16.20
N ALA A 416 12.11 -32.23 -16.20
CA ALA A 416 12.77 -31.06 -15.63
C ALA A 416 12.74 -29.84 -16.57
N MET A 417 12.57 -30.05 -17.88
CA MET A 417 12.45 -28.99 -18.89
C MET A 417 11.21 -28.11 -18.72
N THR A 418 10.19 -28.56 -17.99
CA THR A 418 8.99 -27.75 -17.71
C THR A 418 9.23 -26.66 -16.67
N SER A 419 10.47 -26.42 -16.27
CA SER A 419 10.85 -25.35 -15.33
C SER A 419 10.51 -23.98 -15.89
N GLN A 420 9.98 -23.09 -15.04
CA GLN A 420 9.82 -21.68 -15.38
C GLN A 420 11.15 -20.91 -15.39
N LYS A 421 12.24 -21.51 -14.89
CA LYS A 421 13.57 -20.89 -14.89
C LYS A 421 14.35 -21.30 -16.12
N GLU A 422 14.65 -20.34 -16.98
CA GLU A 422 15.21 -20.57 -18.31
C GLU A 422 16.59 -21.27 -18.28
N ASN A 423 17.50 -20.89 -17.38
CA ASN A 423 18.78 -21.58 -17.23
C ASN A 423 18.63 -23.06 -16.84
N GLU A 424 17.67 -23.38 -15.96
CA GLU A 424 17.44 -24.76 -15.50
C GLU A 424 16.77 -25.60 -16.60
N ALA A 425 15.80 -25.02 -17.32
CA ALA A 425 15.17 -25.63 -18.48
C ALA A 425 16.17 -25.88 -19.62
N ALA A 426 17.01 -24.88 -19.92
CA ALA A 426 18.08 -24.99 -20.91
C ALA A 426 19.11 -26.06 -20.55
N ALA A 427 19.52 -26.14 -19.27
CA ALA A 427 20.43 -27.18 -18.80
C ALA A 427 19.81 -28.59 -18.92
N ALA A 428 18.53 -28.74 -18.58
CA ALA A 428 17.81 -30.00 -18.74
C ALA A 428 17.67 -30.39 -20.22
N SER A 429 17.34 -29.43 -21.10
CA SER A 429 17.27 -29.66 -22.55
C SER A 429 18.63 -30.06 -23.14
N PHE A 430 19.71 -29.39 -22.74
CA PHE A 430 21.06 -29.76 -23.13
C PHE A 430 21.40 -31.19 -22.70
N LYS A 431 21.09 -31.59 -21.45
CA LYS A 431 21.30 -32.97 -20.96
C LYS A 431 20.42 -33.99 -21.67
N ALA A 432 19.19 -33.63 -22.05
CA ALA A 432 18.33 -34.47 -22.88
C ALA A 432 18.94 -34.70 -24.27
N ALA A 433 19.49 -33.65 -24.90
CA ALA A 433 20.22 -33.76 -26.16
C ALA A 433 21.44 -34.69 -26.05
N LEU A 434 22.20 -34.64 -24.94
CA LEU A 434 23.29 -35.59 -24.68
C LEU A 434 22.84 -37.04 -24.56
N CYS A 435 21.63 -37.28 -24.03
CA CYS A 435 21.05 -38.62 -23.98
C CYS A 435 20.68 -39.11 -25.38
N LEU A 436 20.03 -38.25 -26.17
CA LEU A 436 19.59 -38.55 -27.53
C LEU A 436 20.78 -38.81 -28.46
N GLU A 437 21.83 -38.00 -28.36
CA GLU A 437 23.10 -38.20 -29.06
C GLU A 437 23.71 -39.58 -28.74
N LYS A 438 23.73 -39.97 -27.46
CA LYS A 438 24.24 -41.28 -27.03
C LYS A 438 23.40 -42.46 -27.54
N THR A 439 22.15 -42.20 -27.91
CA THR A 439 21.23 -43.16 -28.56
C THR A 439 21.14 -42.98 -30.09
N GLU A 440 22.08 -42.24 -30.70
CA GLU A 440 22.18 -41.99 -32.14
C GLU A 440 21.00 -41.21 -32.79
N LYS A 441 20.17 -40.56 -31.98
CA LYS A 441 19.02 -39.75 -32.42
C LYS A 441 19.41 -38.28 -32.61
N THR A 442 20.22 -38.01 -33.64
CA THR A 442 20.87 -36.69 -33.84
C THR A 442 19.88 -35.57 -34.18
N GLU A 443 18.86 -35.84 -34.99
CA GLU A 443 17.85 -34.85 -35.38
C GLU A 443 17.04 -34.39 -34.15
N GLU A 444 16.51 -35.35 -33.38
CA GLU A 444 15.84 -35.06 -32.10
C GLU A 444 16.78 -34.30 -31.13
N ALA A 445 18.07 -34.64 -31.08
CA ALA A 445 19.02 -33.91 -30.23
C ALA A 445 19.20 -32.44 -30.67
N LEU A 446 19.21 -32.17 -31.97
CA LEU A 446 19.28 -30.82 -32.51
C LEU A 446 18.01 -30.02 -32.23
N ASP A 447 16.83 -30.62 -32.38
CA ASP A 447 15.56 -29.97 -32.06
C ASP A 447 15.54 -29.46 -30.62
N TYR A 448 15.98 -30.28 -29.66
CA TYR A 448 16.07 -29.88 -28.26
C TYR A 448 17.02 -28.70 -28.05
N LEU A 449 18.15 -28.65 -28.76
CA LEU A 449 19.10 -27.55 -28.65
C LEU A 449 18.60 -26.26 -29.34
N TYR A 450 17.86 -26.37 -30.44
CA TYR A 450 17.31 -25.21 -31.16
C TYR A 450 16.10 -24.60 -30.47
N GLN A 451 15.33 -25.39 -29.72
CA GLN A 451 14.24 -24.89 -28.88
C GLN A 451 14.74 -24.03 -27.70
N ILE A 452 16.03 -24.09 -27.38
CA ILE A 452 16.61 -23.26 -26.31
C ILE A 452 16.70 -21.81 -26.81
N ASN A 453 15.93 -20.92 -26.18
CA ASN A 453 16.10 -19.49 -26.36
C ASN A 453 17.43 -19.03 -25.72
N THR A 454 18.42 -18.72 -26.55
CA THR A 454 19.76 -18.35 -26.11
C THR A 454 19.87 -16.92 -25.57
N GLU A 455 18.93 -16.04 -25.91
CA GLU A 455 18.96 -14.62 -25.51
C GLU A 455 18.73 -14.44 -24.01
N ASN A 456 17.97 -15.34 -23.39
CA ASN A 456 17.61 -15.24 -21.98
C ASN A 456 18.52 -16.05 -21.04
N ILE A 457 19.57 -16.69 -21.57
CA ILE A 457 20.52 -17.48 -20.78
C ILE A 457 21.61 -16.58 -20.21
N THR A 458 21.66 -16.48 -18.87
CA THR A 458 22.71 -15.71 -18.18
C THR A 458 23.99 -16.51 -17.93
N ASP A 459 23.93 -17.85 -17.97
CA ASP A 459 25.12 -18.72 -17.84
C ASP A 459 25.90 -18.81 -19.16
N LYS A 460 26.92 -17.96 -19.30
CA LYS A 460 27.82 -17.92 -20.47
C LYS A 460 28.55 -19.25 -20.71
N THR A 461 28.81 -20.05 -19.67
CA THR A 461 29.51 -21.33 -19.80
C THR A 461 28.58 -22.37 -20.41
N LEU A 462 27.32 -22.41 -19.96
CA LEU A 462 26.30 -23.27 -20.54
C LEU A 462 26.01 -22.88 -21.99
N LEU A 463 25.87 -21.59 -22.28
CA LEU A 463 25.65 -21.09 -23.64
C LEU A 463 26.78 -21.53 -24.59
N LYS A 464 28.05 -21.38 -24.17
CA LYS A 464 29.21 -21.85 -24.95
C LYS A 464 29.14 -23.35 -25.22
N LYS A 465 28.74 -24.16 -24.24
CA LYS A 465 28.58 -25.63 -24.41
C LYS A 465 27.44 -25.98 -25.37
N ILE A 466 26.32 -25.27 -25.30
CA ILE A 466 25.17 -25.46 -26.19
C ILE A 466 25.58 -25.16 -27.64
N GLU A 467 26.18 -24.01 -27.88
CA GLU A 467 26.60 -23.61 -29.23
C GLU A 467 27.67 -24.55 -29.80
N GLN A 468 28.68 -24.90 -29.00
CA GLN A 468 29.67 -25.91 -29.40
C GLN A 468 29.03 -27.25 -29.76
N LYS A 469 28.03 -27.71 -28.98
CA LYS A 469 27.34 -28.96 -29.26
C LYS A 469 26.45 -28.87 -30.50
N LYS A 470 25.73 -27.77 -30.72
CA LYS A 470 24.99 -27.53 -31.97
C LYS A 470 25.91 -27.61 -33.17
N THR A 471 27.03 -26.87 -33.14
CA THR A 471 28.04 -26.89 -34.22
C THR A 471 28.56 -28.30 -34.46
N TYR A 472 28.90 -29.04 -33.40
CA TYR A 472 29.38 -30.41 -33.51
C TYR A 472 28.35 -31.34 -34.18
N LEU A 473 27.09 -31.32 -33.70
CA LEU A 473 26.04 -32.18 -34.24
C LEU A 473 25.73 -31.85 -35.69
N LEU A 474 25.55 -30.57 -36.04
CA LEU A 474 25.29 -30.13 -37.42
C LEU A 474 26.44 -30.45 -38.37
N SER A 475 27.67 -30.23 -37.91
CA SER A 475 28.85 -30.39 -38.77
C SER A 475 29.19 -31.85 -38.96
N TYR A 476 29.10 -32.69 -37.91
CA TYR A 476 29.74 -34.00 -37.90
C TYR A 476 28.81 -35.20 -37.68
N LYS A 477 27.53 -34.97 -37.31
CA LYS A 477 26.59 -36.06 -37.00
C LYS A 477 25.29 -36.02 -37.80
N TYR A 478 24.79 -34.83 -38.14
CA TYR A 478 23.53 -34.68 -38.85
C TYR A 478 23.68 -35.03 -40.33
N LYS A 479 22.93 -36.06 -40.76
CA LYS A 479 22.99 -36.60 -42.12
C LYS A 479 21.74 -36.22 -42.91
N ASN A 480 21.92 -35.54 -44.04
CA ASN A 480 20.83 -35.17 -44.95
C ASN A 480 20.73 -36.16 -46.11
N TYR A 481 20.14 -37.33 -45.85
CA TYR A 481 20.02 -38.39 -46.84
C TYR A 481 19.22 -37.98 -48.08
N LYS A 482 18.22 -37.11 -47.93
CA LYS A 482 17.41 -36.61 -49.04
C LYS A 482 18.25 -35.76 -50.00
N SER A 483 18.95 -34.75 -49.47
CA SER A 483 19.82 -33.90 -50.29
C SER A 483 20.98 -34.71 -50.91
N ALA A 484 21.53 -35.67 -50.15
CA ALA A 484 22.56 -36.57 -50.67
C ALA A 484 22.07 -37.34 -51.90
N LEU A 485 20.85 -37.89 -51.85
CA LEU A 485 20.26 -38.64 -52.95
C LEU A 485 19.99 -37.75 -54.17
N GLU A 486 19.39 -36.57 -53.98
CA GLU A 486 19.09 -35.62 -55.06
C GLU A 486 20.36 -35.18 -55.79
N LYS A 487 21.40 -34.77 -55.05
CA LYS A 487 22.68 -34.38 -55.64
C LYS A 487 23.42 -35.54 -56.28
N LEU A 488 23.29 -36.75 -55.72
CA LEU A 488 23.89 -37.95 -56.32
C LEU A 488 23.27 -38.24 -57.67
N ILE A 489 21.94 -38.13 -57.79
CA ILE A 489 21.23 -38.27 -59.07
C ILE A 489 21.74 -37.22 -60.06
N GLU A 490 21.76 -35.94 -59.67
CA GLU A 490 22.23 -34.85 -60.54
C GLU A 490 23.69 -35.03 -60.98
N ALA A 491 24.57 -35.41 -60.06
CA ALA A 491 25.97 -35.67 -60.35
C ALA A 491 26.14 -36.85 -61.32
N THR A 492 25.32 -37.90 -61.16
CA THR A 492 25.34 -39.08 -62.02
C THR A 492 24.83 -38.75 -63.43
N GLU A 493 23.75 -37.98 -63.55
CA GLU A 493 23.23 -37.50 -64.83
C GLU A 493 24.26 -36.64 -65.59
N LYS A 494 24.91 -35.70 -64.89
CA LYS A 494 26.00 -34.89 -65.46
C LYS A 494 27.18 -35.75 -65.89
N PHE A 495 27.56 -36.75 -65.10
CA PHE A 495 28.65 -37.66 -65.45
C PHE A 495 28.33 -38.52 -66.67
N ILE A 496 27.10 -39.04 -66.79
CA ILE A 496 26.66 -39.80 -67.97
C ILE A 496 26.75 -38.92 -69.23
N ARG A 497 26.41 -37.64 -69.12
CA ARG A 497 26.45 -36.69 -70.24
C ARG A 497 27.88 -36.26 -70.61
N ASP A 498 28.69 -35.90 -69.62
CA ASP A 498 29.95 -35.19 -69.83
C ASP A 498 31.19 -36.12 -69.72
N ASN A 499 31.03 -37.35 -69.20
CA ASN A 499 32.06 -38.38 -68.93
C ASN A 499 33.29 -37.87 -68.14
N ASP A 500 33.12 -36.82 -67.35
CA ASP A 500 34.17 -36.16 -66.57
C ASP A 500 34.30 -36.78 -65.18
N LYS A 501 35.23 -37.74 -65.06
CA LYS A 501 35.44 -38.52 -63.83
C LYS A 501 35.93 -37.67 -62.66
N GLU A 502 36.68 -36.61 -62.92
CA GLU A 502 37.21 -35.73 -61.87
C GLU A 502 36.08 -34.89 -61.26
N LYS A 503 35.21 -34.30 -62.09
CA LYS A 503 34.02 -33.59 -61.60
C LYS A 503 33.05 -34.49 -60.86
N PHE A 504 32.84 -35.71 -61.34
CA PHE A 504 31.98 -36.67 -60.66
C PHE A 504 32.52 -37.08 -59.29
N ASN A 505 33.82 -37.38 -59.18
CA ASN A 505 34.47 -37.68 -57.90
C ASN A 505 34.45 -36.48 -56.94
N SER A 506 34.61 -35.27 -57.46
CA SER A 506 34.46 -34.05 -56.66
C SER A 506 33.03 -33.90 -56.11
N ALA A 507 32.00 -34.16 -56.94
CA ALA A 507 30.61 -34.12 -56.52
C ALA A 507 30.29 -35.23 -55.49
N LEU A 508 30.79 -36.44 -55.69
CA LEU A 508 30.66 -37.56 -54.74
C LEU A 508 31.32 -37.25 -53.39
N THR A 509 32.52 -36.66 -53.42
CA THR A 509 33.22 -36.21 -52.20
C THR A 509 32.38 -35.17 -51.48
N GLU A 510 31.83 -34.19 -52.21
CA GLU A 510 30.99 -33.15 -51.63
C GLU A 510 29.73 -33.73 -50.98
N ILE A 511 29.03 -34.64 -51.64
CA ILE A 511 27.84 -35.33 -51.10
C ILE A 511 28.20 -36.11 -49.82
N THR A 512 29.29 -36.87 -49.87
CA THR A 512 29.73 -37.72 -48.76
C THR A 512 30.13 -36.90 -47.54
N VAL A 513 30.76 -35.75 -47.76
CA VAL A 513 31.27 -34.87 -46.70
C VAL A 513 30.20 -33.93 -46.18
N LYS A 514 29.46 -33.24 -47.06
CA LYS A 514 28.49 -32.22 -46.67
C LYS A 514 27.16 -32.83 -46.23
N ASP A 515 26.68 -33.87 -46.90
CA ASP A 515 25.35 -34.43 -46.64
C ASP A 515 25.40 -35.69 -45.77
N LEU A 516 26.38 -36.58 -45.98
CA LEU A 516 26.52 -37.82 -45.18
C LEU A 516 27.49 -37.70 -43.98
N LYS A 517 28.24 -36.60 -43.89
CA LYS A 517 29.25 -36.30 -42.84
C LYS A 517 30.32 -37.39 -42.68
N ASP A 518 30.62 -38.13 -43.74
CA ASP A 518 31.67 -39.15 -43.76
C ASP A 518 32.95 -38.60 -44.40
N TYR A 519 33.69 -37.84 -43.60
CA TYR A 519 34.95 -37.22 -44.00
C TYR A 519 36.03 -38.24 -44.40
N LYS A 520 36.02 -39.44 -43.81
CA LYS A 520 36.99 -40.50 -44.15
C LYS A 520 36.67 -41.17 -45.48
N ALA A 521 35.39 -41.33 -45.82
CA ALA A 521 34.99 -41.77 -47.15
C ALA A 521 35.30 -40.68 -48.20
N GLY A 522 35.10 -39.41 -47.87
CA GLY A 522 35.52 -38.29 -48.74
C GLY A 522 37.01 -38.28 -49.05
N LEU A 523 37.88 -38.56 -48.07
CA LEU A 523 39.32 -38.71 -48.30
C LEU A 523 39.61 -39.84 -49.30
N ARG A 524 38.99 -41.02 -49.11
CA ARG A 524 39.16 -42.18 -50.01
C ARG A 524 38.76 -41.91 -51.45
N MET A 525 37.75 -41.07 -51.67
CA MET A 525 37.29 -40.70 -53.02
C MET A 525 38.33 -39.88 -53.81
N ASN A 526 39.22 -39.17 -53.11
CA ASN A 526 40.27 -38.34 -53.70
C ASN A 526 41.65 -39.02 -53.71
N GLU A 527 41.82 -40.19 -53.10
CA GLU A 527 43.14 -40.85 -52.91
C GLU A 527 43.88 -41.11 -54.24
N ASN A 528 43.15 -41.32 -55.33
CA ASN A 528 43.72 -41.66 -56.64
C ASN A 528 43.76 -40.48 -57.64
N ILE A 529 43.52 -39.24 -57.18
CA ILE A 529 43.51 -38.05 -58.03
C ILE A 529 44.73 -37.18 -57.70
N GLU A 530 45.72 -37.16 -58.58
CA GLU A 530 46.92 -36.35 -58.43
C GLU A 530 46.71 -34.95 -59.04
N SER A 531 45.93 -34.11 -58.36
CA SER A 531 45.72 -32.72 -58.77
C SER A 531 45.83 -31.75 -57.59
N ASN A 532 46.28 -30.52 -57.86
CA ASN A 532 46.36 -29.45 -56.84
C ASN A 532 45.04 -29.25 -56.11
N ARG A 533 43.91 -29.41 -56.81
CA ARG A 533 42.56 -29.27 -56.23
C ARG A 533 42.23 -30.46 -55.33
N ALA A 534 42.58 -31.68 -55.70
CA ALA A 534 42.39 -32.87 -54.88
C ALA A 534 43.24 -32.82 -53.60
N TYR A 535 44.52 -32.41 -53.70
CA TYR A 535 45.39 -32.23 -52.53
C TYR A 535 44.88 -31.15 -51.58
N TYR A 536 44.43 -30.00 -52.10
CA TYR A 536 43.78 -28.96 -51.32
C TYR A 536 42.50 -29.46 -50.63
N ASN A 537 41.62 -30.17 -51.35
CA ASN A 537 40.41 -30.73 -50.77
C ASN A 537 40.75 -31.72 -49.65
N ASN A 538 41.73 -32.60 -49.83
CA ASN A 538 42.17 -33.53 -48.78
C ASN A 538 42.77 -32.81 -47.57
N ALA A 539 43.55 -31.75 -47.78
CA ALA A 539 44.05 -30.92 -46.68
C ALA A 539 42.89 -30.34 -45.86
N LEU A 540 41.88 -29.76 -46.51
CA LEU A 540 40.69 -29.25 -45.82
C LEU A 540 39.88 -30.34 -45.09
N LEU A 541 39.78 -31.55 -45.65
CA LEU A 541 39.10 -32.68 -45.00
C LEU A 541 39.85 -33.13 -43.75
N TYR A 542 41.18 -33.17 -43.79
CA TYR A 542 42.00 -33.43 -42.60
C TYR A 542 41.83 -32.32 -41.56
N LEU A 543 41.76 -31.04 -41.95
CA LEU A 543 41.44 -29.96 -41.01
C LEU A 543 40.05 -30.10 -40.37
N LYS A 544 39.05 -30.58 -41.12
CA LYS A 544 37.72 -30.89 -40.56
C LYS A 544 37.75 -32.06 -39.59
N LEU A 545 38.53 -33.09 -39.88
CA LEU A 545 38.75 -34.21 -38.96
C LEU A 545 39.52 -33.76 -37.70
N ALA A 546 40.48 -32.84 -37.84
CA ALA A 546 41.18 -32.23 -36.72
C ALA A 546 40.22 -31.40 -35.84
N ASP A 547 39.36 -30.58 -36.43
CA ASP A 547 38.34 -29.83 -35.69
C ASP A 547 37.33 -30.75 -34.97
N LYS A 548 36.92 -31.84 -35.62
CA LYS A 548 36.09 -32.87 -34.97
C LYS A 548 36.80 -33.47 -33.75
N ALA A 549 38.06 -33.87 -33.89
CA ALA A 549 38.86 -34.43 -32.80
C ALA A 549 39.04 -33.42 -31.65
N ARG A 550 39.25 -32.14 -31.97
CA ARG A 550 39.31 -31.03 -31.01
C ARG A 550 38.01 -30.91 -30.21
N LEU A 551 36.86 -30.91 -30.87
CA LEU A 551 35.54 -30.82 -30.23
C LEU A 551 35.21 -32.07 -29.40
N GLU A 552 35.75 -33.23 -29.76
CA GLU A 552 35.66 -34.47 -28.99
C GLU A 552 36.66 -34.53 -27.82
N GLY A 553 37.59 -33.58 -27.73
CA GLY A 553 38.63 -33.52 -26.70
C GLY A 553 39.79 -34.50 -26.92
N ASN A 554 39.93 -35.05 -28.13
CA ASN A 554 41.01 -35.97 -28.49
C ASN A 554 42.18 -35.23 -29.15
N ILE A 555 43.06 -34.66 -28.31
CA ILE A 555 44.18 -33.82 -28.74
C ILE A 555 45.17 -34.61 -29.61
N ALA A 556 45.49 -35.86 -29.26
CA ALA A 556 46.43 -36.68 -30.03
C ALA A 556 45.94 -36.91 -31.47
N LEU A 557 44.65 -37.23 -31.62
CA LEU A 557 44.05 -37.43 -32.93
C LEU A 557 43.93 -36.12 -33.73
N GLN A 558 43.71 -34.99 -33.04
CA GLN A 558 43.75 -33.67 -33.67
C GLN A 558 45.13 -33.36 -34.26
N GLU A 559 46.21 -33.58 -33.49
CA GLU A 559 47.58 -33.36 -33.96
C GLU A 559 47.94 -34.24 -35.16
N GLU A 560 47.51 -35.51 -35.14
CA GLU A 560 47.70 -36.43 -36.26
C GLU A 560 47.03 -35.90 -37.54
N TYR A 561 45.76 -35.48 -37.47
CA TYR A 561 45.06 -34.93 -38.63
C TYR A 561 45.65 -33.59 -39.10
N LEU A 562 46.13 -32.73 -38.20
CA LEU A 562 46.83 -31.50 -38.59
C LEU A 562 48.11 -31.80 -39.38
N LYS A 563 48.87 -32.83 -38.97
CA LYS A 563 50.06 -33.28 -39.70
C LYS A 563 49.70 -33.84 -41.08
N ASN A 564 48.66 -34.66 -41.18
CA ASN A 564 48.21 -35.19 -42.46
C ASN A 564 47.72 -34.08 -43.40
N SER A 565 47.12 -33.01 -42.85
CA SER A 565 46.78 -31.81 -43.62
C SER A 565 48.04 -31.12 -44.17
N ASP A 566 49.13 -31.04 -43.41
CA ASP A 566 50.39 -30.45 -43.88
C ASP A 566 51.04 -31.30 -44.98
N GLU A 567 50.98 -32.63 -44.86
CA GLU A 567 51.47 -33.54 -45.89
C GLU A 567 50.74 -33.36 -47.22
N MET A 568 49.41 -33.20 -47.20
CA MET A 568 48.62 -32.89 -48.40
C MET A 568 48.93 -31.49 -48.94
N LYS A 569 49.05 -30.50 -48.06
CA LYS A 569 49.40 -29.12 -48.44
C LYS A 569 50.74 -29.06 -49.19
N ASN A 570 51.75 -29.80 -48.73
CA ASN A 570 53.07 -29.82 -49.36
C ASN A 570 53.05 -30.40 -50.80
N LYS A 571 52.01 -31.16 -51.16
CA LYS A 571 51.80 -31.69 -52.53
C LYS A 571 51.10 -30.71 -53.47
N ILE A 572 50.62 -29.55 -52.98
CA ILE A 572 50.02 -28.51 -53.81
C ILE A 572 51.14 -27.74 -54.53
N GLU A 573 51.51 -28.19 -55.74
CA GLU A 573 52.58 -27.59 -56.53
C GLU A 573 52.16 -26.21 -57.09
N LYS A 574 52.93 -25.17 -56.75
CA LYS A 574 52.88 -23.84 -57.39
C LYS A 574 51.49 -23.18 -57.47
N ASN A 575 50.63 -23.36 -56.45
CA ASN A 575 49.38 -22.60 -56.33
C ASN A 575 49.32 -21.80 -55.01
N PRO A 576 49.81 -20.53 -55.01
CA PRO A 576 49.90 -19.73 -53.79
C PRO A 576 48.53 -19.38 -53.17
N GLU A 577 47.46 -19.34 -53.96
CA GLU A 577 46.08 -19.11 -53.48
C GLU A 577 45.64 -20.26 -52.55
N LEU A 578 45.70 -21.50 -53.04
CA LEU A 578 45.26 -22.68 -52.29
C LEU A 578 46.14 -22.95 -51.06
N LEU A 579 47.45 -22.65 -51.16
CA LEU A 579 48.38 -22.77 -50.03
C LEU A 579 48.01 -21.79 -48.89
N LEU A 580 47.78 -20.52 -49.23
CA LEU A 580 47.40 -19.50 -48.24
C LEU A 580 46.04 -19.80 -47.62
N GLU A 581 45.07 -20.25 -48.43
CA GLU A 581 43.75 -20.63 -47.96
C GLU A 581 43.80 -21.80 -46.97
N THR A 582 44.61 -22.83 -47.27
CA THR A 582 44.82 -23.97 -46.36
C THR A 582 45.45 -23.53 -45.04
N GLU A 583 46.38 -22.57 -45.05
CA GLU A 583 46.97 -22.02 -43.83
C GLU A 583 45.98 -21.21 -42.99
N ILE A 584 45.09 -20.46 -43.64
CA ILE A 584 44.03 -19.71 -42.98
C ILE A 584 43.09 -20.68 -42.28
N GLU A 585 42.57 -21.69 -42.99
CA GLU A 585 41.67 -22.68 -42.39
C GLU A 585 42.35 -23.48 -41.27
N LYS A 586 43.64 -23.80 -41.40
CA LYS A 586 44.40 -24.44 -40.33
C LYS A 586 44.49 -23.56 -39.08
N SER A 587 44.79 -22.28 -39.27
CA SER A 587 44.88 -21.31 -38.17
C SER A 587 43.51 -21.17 -37.47
N LEU A 588 42.42 -21.09 -38.25
CA LEU A 588 41.06 -21.08 -37.71
C LEU A 588 40.74 -22.34 -36.91
N VAL A 589 41.14 -23.54 -37.35
CA VAL A 589 40.90 -24.78 -36.59
C VAL A 589 41.69 -24.83 -35.28
N ILE A 590 42.96 -24.40 -35.31
CA ILE A 590 43.83 -24.35 -34.12
C ILE A 590 43.26 -23.39 -33.08
N ASP A 591 42.87 -22.20 -33.52
CA ASP A 591 42.32 -21.15 -32.65
C ASP A 591 40.84 -21.37 -32.31
N GLY A 592 40.24 -22.49 -32.72
CA GLY A 592 38.84 -22.79 -32.45
C GLY A 592 37.85 -21.80 -33.08
N TYR A 593 38.24 -21.23 -34.22
CA TYR A 593 37.58 -20.17 -34.98
C TYR A 593 37.56 -18.80 -34.28
N GLU A 594 38.31 -18.62 -33.18
CA GLU A 594 38.64 -17.28 -32.67
C GLU A 594 39.71 -16.64 -33.55
N ILE A 595 39.49 -15.40 -33.98
CA ILE A 595 40.41 -14.70 -34.87
C ILE A 595 41.38 -13.91 -34.02
N ASN A 596 42.65 -14.31 -34.01
CA ASN A 596 43.73 -13.54 -33.43
C ASN A 596 44.40 -12.64 -34.49
N GLU A 597 45.33 -11.80 -34.06
CA GLU A 597 46.02 -10.85 -34.95
C GLU A 597 46.76 -11.54 -36.11
N ASN A 598 47.33 -12.72 -35.87
CA ASN A 598 48.05 -13.48 -36.90
C ASN A 598 47.09 -14.00 -37.97
N THR A 599 45.97 -14.62 -37.55
CA THR A 599 44.93 -15.10 -38.45
C THR A 599 44.25 -13.95 -39.19
N ALA A 600 44.03 -12.81 -38.54
CA ALA A 600 43.53 -11.59 -39.18
C ALA A 600 44.46 -11.10 -40.30
N LYS A 601 45.78 -11.03 -40.07
CA LYS A 601 46.77 -10.66 -41.10
C LYS A 601 46.74 -11.61 -42.30
N LYS A 602 46.61 -12.92 -42.08
CA LYS A 602 46.50 -13.90 -43.17
C LYS A 602 45.21 -13.71 -43.98
N LEU A 603 44.08 -13.50 -43.30
CA LEU A 603 42.80 -13.20 -43.95
C LEU A 603 42.92 -11.96 -44.84
N GLU A 604 43.58 -10.90 -44.36
CA GLU A 604 43.81 -9.67 -45.13
C GLU A 604 44.71 -9.88 -46.34
N ASN A 605 45.84 -10.56 -46.15
CA ASN A 605 46.73 -10.90 -47.26
C ASN A 605 45.98 -11.64 -48.36
N PHE A 606 45.10 -12.58 -48.00
CA PHE A 606 44.26 -13.28 -48.98
C PHE A 606 43.26 -12.33 -49.66
N ILE A 607 42.57 -11.47 -48.92
CA ILE A 607 41.61 -10.51 -49.49
C ILE A 607 42.31 -9.55 -50.47
N SER A 608 43.52 -9.09 -50.14
CA SER A 608 44.29 -8.18 -50.99
C SER A 608 44.83 -8.86 -52.26
N SER A 609 45.30 -10.11 -52.16
CA SER A 609 45.89 -10.83 -53.30
C SER A 609 44.85 -11.57 -54.16
N TYR A 610 43.72 -11.98 -53.58
CA TYR A 610 42.74 -12.89 -54.19
C TYR A 610 41.28 -12.46 -53.96
N GLY A 611 41.01 -11.16 -53.84
CA GLY A 611 39.70 -10.62 -53.47
C GLY A 611 38.51 -10.95 -54.39
N ASN A 612 38.75 -11.46 -55.60
CA ASN A 612 37.70 -11.91 -56.54
C ASN A 612 37.33 -13.39 -56.37
N LYS A 613 38.06 -14.13 -55.53
CA LYS A 613 37.84 -15.56 -55.28
C LYS A 613 36.66 -15.77 -54.36
N GLU A 614 36.09 -16.96 -54.42
CA GLU A 614 34.87 -17.30 -53.71
C GLU A 614 35.02 -17.18 -52.19
N SER A 615 36.15 -17.65 -51.66
CA SER A 615 36.47 -17.61 -50.24
C SER A 615 36.71 -16.19 -49.69
N ALA A 616 36.97 -15.21 -50.57
CA ALA A 616 37.25 -13.84 -50.16
C ALA A 616 36.08 -13.19 -49.41
N ASN A 617 34.82 -13.52 -49.75
CA ASN A 617 33.66 -12.97 -49.04
C ASN A 617 33.57 -13.50 -47.59
N ARG A 618 33.79 -14.80 -47.38
CA ARG A 618 33.86 -15.37 -46.04
C ARG A 618 34.99 -14.73 -45.23
N TYR A 619 36.14 -14.50 -45.85
CA TYR A 619 37.29 -13.88 -45.18
C TYR A 619 37.10 -12.40 -44.89
N ARG A 620 36.43 -11.64 -45.76
CA ARG A 620 36.00 -10.26 -45.49
C ARG A 620 35.09 -10.20 -44.26
N TYR A 621 34.14 -11.13 -44.15
CA TYR A 621 33.24 -11.19 -43.01
C TYR A 621 33.98 -11.51 -41.71
N LEU A 622 34.84 -12.53 -41.72
CA LEU A 622 35.66 -12.91 -40.56
C LEU A 622 36.59 -11.77 -40.14
N SER A 623 37.28 -11.13 -41.09
CA SER A 623 38.13 -9.98 -40.83
C SER A 623 37.33 -8.80 -40.27
N GLY A 624 36.15 -8.51 -40.82
CA GLY A 624 35.27 -7.45 -40.31
C GLY A 624 34.81 -7.72 -38.87
N LYS A 625 34.46 -8.97 -38.52
CA LYS A 625 34.16 -9.35 -37.13
C LYS A 625 35.32 -9.12 -36.17
N TYR A 626 36.55 -9.34 -36.62
CA TYR A 626 37.74 -9.09 -35.80
C TYR A 626 37.92 -7.59 -35.50
N TYR A 627 37.73 -6.73 -36.50
CA TYR A 627 37.90 -5.28 -36.36
C TYR A 627 36.69 -4.55 -35.76
N GLU A 628 35.55 -5.22 -35.59
CA GLU A 628 34.29 -4.59 -35.21
C GLU A 628 34.41 -3.65 -33.99
N LYS A 629 35.22 -4.03 -32.99
CA LYS A 629 35.42 -3.24 -31.77
C LYS A 629 36.61 -2.28 -31.83
N THR A 630 37.62 -2.58 -32.65
CA THR A 630 38.92 -1.90 -32.62
C THR A 630 39.09 -0.90 -33.76
N ASN A 631 38.42 -1.13 -34.90
CA ASN A 631 38.47 -0.27 -36.07
C ASN A 631 37.13 -0.34 -36.86
N PRO A 632 36.14 0.48 -36.47
CA PRO A 632 34.82 0.51 -37.12
C PRO A 632 34.88 0.92 -38.59
N GLU A 633 35.80 1.81 -38.96
CA GLU A 633 35.93 2.29 -40.35
C GLU A 633 36.44 1.16 -41.27
N LYS A 634 37.44 0.41 -40.82
CA LYS A 634 37.93 -0.78 -41.53
C LYS A 634 36.86 -1.87 -41.63
N THR A 635 36.07 -2.04 -40.57
CA THR A 635 34.93 -2.97 -40.55
C THR A 635 33.90 -2.60 -41.60
N ALA A 636 33.54 -1.32 -41.70
CA ALA A 636 32.60 -0.81 -42.68
C ALA A 636 33.08 -1.07 -44.11
N LEU A 637 34.35 -0.77 -44.43
CA LEU A 637 34.95 -1.04 -45.74
C LEU A 637 34.88 -2.54 -46.13
N LEU A 638 35.17 -3.42 -45.18
CA LEU A 638 35.12 -4.87 -45.41
C LEU A 638 33.68 -5.37 -45.65
N PHE A 639 32.69 -4.84 -44.91
CA PHE A 639 31.28 -5.22 -45.05
C PHE A 639 30.57 -4.58 -46.25
N GLU A 640 31.01 -3.40 -46.70
CA GLU A 640 30.57 -2.77 -47.95
C GLU A 640 30.89 -3.67 -49.16
N ALA A 641 32.10 -4.26 -49.17
CA ALA A 641 32.58 -5.12 -50.25
C ALA A 641 31.97 -6.54 -50.29
N LEU A 642 31.08 -6.89 -49.35
CA LEU A 642 30.43 -8.20 -49.31
C LEU A 642 29.29 -8.31 -50.32
N THR A 643 29.24 -9.42 -51.06
CA THR A 643 28.12 -9.82 -51.92
C THR A 643 27.42 -11.07 -51.39
N PRO A 644 26.09 -11.22 -51.56
CA PRO A 644 25.29 -12.28 -50.94
C PRO A 644 25.55 -13.67 -51.54
N GLU A 645 26.05 -13.75 -52.78
CA GLU A 645 26.15 -14.98 -53.58
C GLU A 645 27.09 -16.06 -52.98
N LYS A 646 27.91 -15.70 -51.98
CA LYS A 646 29.04 -16.54 -51.50
C LYS A 646 29.28 -16.46 -49.98
N ILE A 647 28.26 -16.08 -49.22
CA ILE A 647 28.27 -16.01 -47.76
C ILE A 647 26.93 -16.50 -47.22
N GLY A 648 26.89 -17.04 -46.00
CA GLY A 648 25.62 -17.42 -45.37
C GLY A 648 24.68 -16.21 -45.26
N GLU A 649 23.41 -16.40 -45.57
CA GLU A 649 22.39 -15.34 -45.57
C GLU A 649 22.35 -14.56 -44.23
N ASN A 650 22.46 -15.28 -43.12
CA ASN A 650 22.48 -14.70 -41.78
C ASN A 650 23.74 -13.85 -41.53
N ASP A 651 24.90 -14.32 -41.97
CA ASP A 651 26.17 -13.60 -41.82
C ASP A 651 26.15 -12.31 -42.65
N TYR A 652 25.61 -12.37 -43.87
CA TYR A 652 25.38 -11.21 -44.72
C TYR A 652 24.47 -10.19 -44.05
N LYS A 653 23.26 -10.60 -43.60
CA LYS A 653 22.32 -9.72 -42.89
C LYS A 653 22.94 -9.07 -41.66
N ALA A 654 23.69 -9.84 -40.87
CA ALA A 654 24.38 -9.33 -39.68
C ALA A 654 25.43 -8.26 -40.04
N SER A 655 26.18 -8.45 -41.13
CA SER A 655 27.13 -7.44 -41.62
C SER A 655 26.44 -6.13 -42.04
N LYS A 656 25.27 -6.22 -42.70
CA LYS A 656 24.53 -5.04 -43.18
C LYS A 656 23.92 -4.25 -42.02
N LEU A 657 23.45 -4.93 -40.97
CA LEU A 657 23.03 -4.27 -39.74
C LEU A 657 24.16 -3.41 -39.13
N LYS A 658 25.37 -3.97 -39.03
CA LYS A 658 26.53 -3.25 -38.48
C LYS A 658 26.93 -2.06 -39.34
N LEU A 659 26.87 -2.21 -40.66
CA LEU A 659 27.13 -1.12 -41.59
C LEU A 659 26.07 0.00 -41.48
N ALA A 660 24.80 -0.36 -41.26
CA ALA A 660 23.72 0.60 -41.03
C ALA A 660 23.94 1.45 -39.77
N GLU A 661 24.30 0.83 -38.65
CA GLU A 661 24.64 1.52 -37.40
C GLU A 661 25.84 2.46 -37.55
N TYR A 662 26.86 2.03 -38.30
CA TYR A 662 28.02 2.87 -38.61
C TYR A 662 27.61 4.13 -39.41
N TYR A 663 26.77 3.99 -40.44
CA TYR A 663 26.30 5.14 -41.20
C TYR A 663 25.37 6.05 -40.41
N PHE A 664 24.55 5.50 -39.52
CA PHE A 664 23.75 6.29 -38.60
C PHE A 664 24.63 7.17 -37.70
N GLN A 665 25.70 6.62 -37.13
CA GLN A 665 26.65 7.38 -36.31
C GLN A 665 27.46 8.43 -37.07
N LYS A 666 27.53 8.33 -38.41
CA LYS A 666 28.22 9.31 -39.29
C LYS A 666 27.23 10.28 -39.96
N ASP A 667 25.98 10.31 -39.50
CA ASP A 667 24.89 11.15 -40.03
C ASP A 667 24.61 10.92 -41.54
N LYS A 668 24.92 9.73 -42.06
CA LYS A 668 24.65 9.32 -43.45
C LYS A 668 23.35 8.52 -43.53
N PHE A 669 22.23 9.18 -43.25
CA PHE A 669 20.94 8.52 -43.02
C PHE A 669 20.39 7.73 -44.22
N ASP A 670 20.59 8.20 -45.46
CA ASP A 670 20.15 7.47 -46.65
C ASP A 670 20.82 6.10 -46.77
N LEU A 671 22.14 6.05 -46.53
CA LEU A 671 22.92 4.81 -46.55
C LEU A 671 22.57 3.90 -45.36
N ALA A 672 22.29 4.50 -44.20
CA ALA A 672 21.84 3.75 -43.03
C ALA A 672 20.51 3.04 -43.30
N VAL A 673 19.52 3.73 -43.85
CA VAL A 673 18.20 3.16 -44.19
C VAL A 673 18.33 2.01 -45.18
N ALA A 674 19.09 2.18 -46.27
CA ALA A 674 19.30 1.12 -47.26
C ALA A 674 19.92 -0.15 -46.64
N ASN A 675 20.86 -0.01 -45.71
CA ASN A 675 21.48 -1.15 -45.04
C ASN A 675 20.60 -1.77 -43.96
N TYR A 676 19.77 -0.99 -43.26
CA TYR A 676 18.76 -1.54 -42.35
C TYR A 676 17.71 -2.38 -43.09
N GLU A 677 17.35 -2.01 -44.32
CA GLU A 677 16.47 -2.81 -45.19
C GLU A 677 17.14 -4.13 -45.59
N LEU A 678 18.41 -4.11 -45.98
CA LEU A 678 19.17 -5.32 -46.32
C LEU A 678 19.38 -6.26 -45.13
N ALA A 679 19.44 -5.74 -43.91
CA ALA A 679 19.52 -6.55 -42.69
C ALA A 679 18.22 -7.33 -42.39
N GLY A 680 17.08 -6.91 -42.96
CA GLY A 680 15.82 -7.63 -42.92
C GLY A 680 15.31 -7.89 -41.50
N ASN A 681 15.11 -9.16 -41.13
CA ASN A 681 14.55 -9.56 -39.84
C ASN A 681 15.42 -9.22 -38.62
N LEU A 682 16.69 -8.84 -38.82
CA LEU A 682 17.57 -8.39 -37.73
C LEU A 682 17.27 -6.95 -37.27
N THR A 683 16.46 -6.20 -38.03
CA THR A 683 15.93 -4.87 -37.68
C THR A 683 14.48 -4.97 -37.21
N GLY A 684 14.23 -5.84 -36.23
CA GLY A 684 12.92 -6.08 -35.63
C GLY A 684 12.85 -5.73 -34.15
N ILE A 685 11.76 -6.10 -33.47
CA ILE A 685 11.57 -5.87 -32.02
C ILE A 685 12.66 -6.54 -31.17
N SER A 686 13.23 -7.66 -31.64
CA SER A 686 14.36 -8.33 -30.99
C SER A 686 15.63 -7.47 -30.93
N ASN A 687 15.70 -6.38 -31.71
CA ASN A 687 16.77 -5.39 -31.64
C ASN A 687 16.20 -3.96 -31.64
N PRO A 688 15.63 -3.52 -30.49
CA PRO A 688 14.87 -2.27 -30.42
C PRO A 688 15.74 -1.02 -30.63
N GLY A 689 17.05 -1.08 -30.32
CA GLY A 689 17.99 0.01 -30.57
C GLY A 689 18.17 0.29 -32.06
N ALA A 690 18.43 -0.74 -32.86
CA ALA A 690 18.54 -0.59 -34.31
C ALA A 690 17.21 -0.17 -34.95
N PHE A 691 16.09 -0.71 -34.45
CA PHE A 691 14.76 -0.32 -34.89
C PHE A 691 14.48 1.17 -34.67
N TYR A 692 14.91 1.70 -33.51
CA TYR A 692 14.84 3.12 -33.17
C TYR A 692 15.72 3.98 -34.08
N HIS A 693 16.97 3.61 -34.29
CA HIS A 693 17.90 4.35 -35.16
C HIS A 693 17.43 4.39 -36.62
N GLN A 694 16.85 3.29 -37.12
CA GLN A 694 16.22 3.26 -38.43
C GLN A 694 15.05 4.25 -38.50
N ALA A 695 14.19 4.29 -37.48
CA ALA A 695 13.07 5.22 -37.43
C ALA A 695 13.53 6.69 -37.40
N LEU A 696 14.61 7.01 -36.68
CA LEU A 696 15.19 8.35 -36.70
C LEU A 696 15.78 8.69 -38.08
N SER A 697 16.53 7.76 -38.67
CA SER A 697 17.12 7.95 -40.01
C SER A 697 16.03 8.26 -41.05
N LEU A 698 14.89 7.56 -40.98
CA LEU A 698 13.72 7.80 -41.82
C LEU A 698 13.14 9.21 -41.63
N ALA A 699 13.12 9.73 -40.40
CA ALA A 699 12.66 11.09 -40.14
C ALA A 699 13.59 12.14 -40.76
N GLU A 700 14.91 11.97 -40.62
CA GLU A 700 15.92 12.91 -41.14
C GLU A 700 15.91 12.99 -42.68
N ILE A 701 15.61 11.88 -43.37
CA ILE A 701 15.47 11.86 -44.84
C ILE A 701 14.07 12.26 -45.33
N GLY A 702 13.23 12.81 -44.45
CA GLY A 702 11.89 13.34 -44.77
C GLY A 702 10.76 12.32 -44.81
N LYS A 703 11.00 11.03 -44.53
CA LYS A 703 9.98 9.96 -44.47
C LYS A 703 9.30 9.90 -43.08
N THR A 704 8.74 11.02 -42.65
CA THR A 704 8.18 11.20 -41.30
C THR A 704 7.03 10.21 -40.96
N GLU A 705 6.14 9.92 -41.91
CA GLU A 705 5.03 8.96 -41.66
C GLU A 705 5.53 7.53 -41.40
N GLU A 706 6.60 7.12 -42.08
CA GLU A 706 7.19 5.80 -41.88
C GLU A 706 7.93 5.73 -40.54
N SER A 707 8.60 6.82 -40.15
CA SER A 707 9.19 7.00 -38.82
C SER A 707 8.13 6.87 -37.71
N ILE A 708 7.00 7.57 -37.83
CA ILE A 708 5.90 7.51 -36.86
C ILE A 708 5.34 6.08 -36.74
N LYS A 709 5.13 5.38 -37.86
CA LYS A 709 4.65 3.99 -37.85
C LYS A 709 5.62 3.08 -37.08
N ARG A 710 6.92 3.22 -37.32
CA ARG A 710 7.95 2.43 -36.64
C ARG A 710 8.07 2.78 -35.16
N LEU A 711 8.14 4.06 -34.82
CA LEU A 711 8.20 4.49 -33.41
C LEU A 711 6.96 4.03 -32.64
N ASN A 712 5.76 4.10 -33.23
CA ASN A 712 4.55 3.55 -32.62
C ASN A 712 4.63 2.04 -32.39
N PHE A 713 5.07 1.29 -33.39
CA PHE A 713 5.25 -0.16 -33.26
C PHE A 713 6.25 -0.49 -32.15
N LEU A 714 7.37 0.24 -32.09
CA LEU A 714 8.41 0.06 -31.08
C LEU A 714 7.90 0.35 -29.67
N VAL A 715 7.28 1.51 -29.45
CA VAL A 715 6.76 1.97 -28.15
C VAL A 715 5.61 1.10 -27.62
N ASN A 716 4.90 0.38 -28.50
CA ASN A 716 3.78 -0.47 -28.10
C ASN A 716 4.16 -1.95 -27.90
N ASN A 717 5.30 -2.41 -28.44
CA ASN A 717 5.66 -3.83 -28.42
C ASN A 717 6.98 -4.13 -27.69
N ALA A 718 7.79 -3.12 -27.35
CA ALA A 718 8.98 -3.28 -26.51
C ALA A 718 8.68 -2.83 -25.07
N GLU A 719 8.94 -3.69 -24.08
CA GLU A 719 8.69 -3.37 -22.65
C GLU A 719 9.60 -2.25 -22.13
N SER A 720 10.89 -2.25 -22.49
CA SER A 720 11.87 -1.23 -22.16
C SER A 720 13.17 -1.42 -22.95
N PHE A 721 13.88 -0.34 -23.27
CA PHE A 721 15.23 -0.34 -23.87
C PHE A 721 15.95 1.00 -23.63
N ASP A 722 17.27 1.06 -23.81
CA ASP A 722 18.12 2.23 -23.49
C ASP A 722 17.66 3.58 -24.07
N ASN A 723 16.88 3.58 -25.15
CA ASN A 723 16.36 4.78 -25.80
C ASN A 723 14.81 4.86 -25.81
N PHE A 724 14.13 4.07 -24.96
CA PHE A 724 12.67 4.01 -24.91
C PHE A 724 12.04 5.40 -24.68
N ASN A 725 12.50 6.12 -23.66
CA ASN A 725 11.94 7.44 -23.34
C ASN A 725 12.21 8.46 -24.45
N LYS A 726 13.37 8.40 -25.11
CA LYS A 726 13.66 9.24 -26.29
C LYS A 726 12.74 8.91 -27.46
N ALA A 727 12.41 7.64 -27.67
CA ALA A 727 11.45 7.20 -28.68
C ALA A 727 10.04 7.71 -28.38
N VAL A 728 9.60 7.61 -27.13
CA VAL A 728 8.31 8.15 -26.65
C VAL A 728 8.23 9.67 -26.86
N ILE A 729 9.26 10.42 -26.47
CA ILE A 729 9.33 11.88 -26.63
C ILE A 729 9.23 12.25 -28.11
N LYS A 730 10.08 11.65 -28.96
CA LYS A 730 10.10 11.96 -30.39
C LYS A 730 8.76 11.67 -31.05
N LEU A 731 8.12 10.58 -30.65
CA LEU A 731 6.78 10.23 -31.13
C LEU A 731 5.72 11.23 -30.63
N ALA A 732 5.77 11.64 -29.36
CA ALA A 732 4.86 12.62 -28.79
C ALA A 732 4.99 14.00 -29.47
N GLU A 733 6.21 14.41 -29.83
CA GLU A 733 6.48 15.63 -30.62
C GLU A 733 5.88 15.54 -32.02
N PHE A 734 5.97 14.38 -32.69
CA PHE A 734 5.33 14.18 -33.98
C PHE A 734 3.81 14.33 -33.91
N TYR A 735 3.17 13.78 -32.88
CA TYR A 735 1.73 13.95 -32.67
C TYR A 735 1.35 15.38 -32.31
N GLU A 736 2.16 16.08 -31.50
CA GLU A 736 1.98 17.51 -31.19
C GLU A 736 2.02 18.36 -32.46
N ASN A 737 3.00 18.13 -33.34
CA ASN A 737 3.14 18.83 -34.62
C ASN A 737 1.98 18.52 -35.59
N LYS A 738 1.35 17.35 -35.48
CA LYS A 738 0.13 16.98 -36.22
C LYS A 738 -1.16 17.55 -35.60
N GLY A 739 -1.08 18.15 -34.41
CA GLY A 739 -2.24 18.67 -33.67
C GLY A 739 -3.00 17.63 -32.83
N ASP A 740 -2.51 16.40 -32.73
CA ASP A 740 -3.10 15.35 -31.89
C ASP A 740 -2.55 15.43 -30.46
N LEU A 741 -3.08 16.37 -29.70
CA LEU A 741 -2.65 16.63 -28.32
C LEU A 741 -3.02 15.49 -27.36
N THR A 742 -4.05 14.69 -27.69
CA THR A 742 -4.47 13.56 -26.87
C THR A 742 -3.44 12.44 -26.95
N ALA A 743 -3.07 12.03 -28.17
CA ALA A 743 -2.03 11.03 -28.38
C ALA A 743 -0.68 11.47 -27.80
N SER A 744 -0.33 12.75 -27.97
CA SER A 744 0.88 13.33 -27.36
C SER A 744 0.86 13.22 -25.83
N ALA A 745 -0.25 13.60 -25.19
CA ALA A 745 -0.37 13.55 -23.73
C ALA A 745 -0.33 12.12 -23.16
N GLU A 746 -0.96 11.15 -23.84
CA GLU A 746 -0.94 9.74 -23.44
C GLU A 746 0.46 9.13 -23.56
N LEU A 747 1.21 9.49 -24.60
CA LEU A 747 2.58 9.03 -24.78
C LEU A 747 3.49 9.52 -23.64
N TYR A 748 3.38 10.78 -23.24
CA TYR A 748 4.18 11.30 -22.13
C TYR A 748 3.88 10.60 -20.79
N GLN A 749 2.70 9.98 -20.60
CA GLN A 749 2.43 9.16 -19.42
C GLN A 749 3.20 7.84 -19.39
N LYS A 750 3.76 7.38 -20.52
CA LYS A 750 4.57 6.15 -20.57
C LYS A 750 5.99 6.36 -20.03
N ILE A 751 6.42 7.59 -19.78
CA ILE A 751 7.74 7.90 -19.24
C ILE A 751 7.74 7.72 -17.72
N SER A 752 8.69 6.95 -17.20
CA SER A 752 8.84 6.65 -15.78
C SER A 752 8.98 7.90 -14.91
N ASP A 753 8.38 7.87 -13.71
CA ASP A 753 8.36 8.99 -12.78
C ASP A 753 9.76 9.50 -12.38
N ASP A 754 10.76 8.61 -12.30
CA ASP A 754 12.15 8.94 -11.92
C ASP A 754 12.91 9.76 -12.97
N GLU A 755 12.41 9.86 -14.21
CA GLU A 755 13.05 10.59 -15.30
C GLU A 755 12.34 11.92 -15.65
N GLN A 756 11.25 12.25 -14.95
CA GLN A 756 10.49 13.49 -15.16
C GLN A 756 11.16 14.67 -14.43
N ASN A 757 11.62 15.68 -15.17
CA ASN A 757 12.10 16.95 -14.59
C ASN A 757 10.97 18.01 -14.50
N ASP A 758 11.22 19.12 -13.79
CA ASP A 758 10.22 20.17 -13.57
C ASP A 758 9.62 20.75 -14.86
N ASP A 759 10.44 20.94 -15.92
CA ASP A 759 9.97 21.48 -17.20
C ASP A 759 9.06 20.49 -17.94
N TYR A 760 9.37 19.20 -17.82
CA TYR A 760 8.56 18.13 -18.36
C TYR A 760 7.19 18.06 -17.67
N CYS A 761 7.15 18.17 -16.33
CA CYS A 761 5.90 18.23 -15.57
C CYS A 761 5.03 19.45 -15.96
N ARG A 762 5.65 20.61 -16.24
CA ARG A 762 4.92 21.80 -16.76
C ARG A 762 4.31 21.51 -18.12
N LYS A 763 5.08 20.94 -19.06
CA LYS A 763 4.60 20.62 -20.41
C LYS A 763 3.42 19.63 -20.36
N ILE A 764 3.53 18.57 -19.57
CA ILE A 764 2.45 17.60 -19.37
C ILE A 764 1.20 18.28 -18.80
N SER A 765 1.36 19.11 -17.77
CA SER A 765 0.23 19.81 -17.18
C SER A 765 -0.49 20.68 -18.21
N ASP A 766 0.25 21.43 -19.01
CA ASP A 766 -0.34 22.32 -20.01
C ASP A 766 -1.05 21.52 -21.12
N LEU A 767 -0.52 20.36 -21.53
CA LEU A 767 -1.18 19.44 -22.46
C LEU A 767 -2.49 18.88 -21.88
N PHE A 768 -2.47 18.35 -20.66
CA PHE A 768 -3.69 17.82 -20.02
C PHE A 768 -4.74 18.90 -19.81
N ASN A 769 -4.32 20.11 -19.50
CA ASN A 769 -5.23 21.24 -19.37
C ASN A 769 -5.88 21.61 -20.71
N LYS A 770 -5.13 21.59 -21.83
CA LYS A 770 -5.67 21.85 -23.18
C LYS A 770 -6.70 20.81 -23.63
N ILE A 771 -6.55 19.55 -23.21
CA ILE A 771 -7.50 18.47 -23.53
C ILE A 771 -8.60 18.28 -22.46
N ASN A 772 -8.80 19.27 -21.57
CA ASN A 772 -9.83 19.27 -20.54
C ASN A 772 -9.74 18.08 -19.55
N GLN A 773 -8.52 17.68 -19.18
CA GLN A 773 -8.24 16.66 -18.15
C GLN A 773 -7.57 17.30 -16.91
N PRO A 774 -8.31 18.10 -16.12
CA PRO A 774 -7.75 18.94 -15.05
C PRO A 774 -7.13 18.14 -13.89
N GLU A 775 -7.61 16.92 -13.61
CA GLU A 775 -7.04 16.05 -12.58
C GLU A 775 -5.60 15.64 -12.91
N LYS A 776 -5.37 15.18 -14.14
CA LYS A 776 -4.04 14.80 -14.60
C LYS A 776 -3.11 16.02 -14.70
N ALA A 777 -3.63 17.17 -15.10
CA ALA A 777 -2.89 18.43 -15.07
C ALA A 777 -2.44 18.80 -13.65
N LYS A 778 -3.36 18.71 -12.66
CA LYS A 778 -3.08 18.95 -11.25
C LYS A 778 -1.97 18.03 -10.73
N ILE A 779 -2.10 16.73 -10.95
CA ILE A 779 -1.11 15.73 -10.51
C ILE A 779 0.27 16.06 -11.08
N SER A 780 0.34 16.44 -12.36
CA SER A 780 1.59 16.80 -13.02
C SER A 780 2.24 18.04 -12.40
N LEU A 781 1.48 19.10 -12.13
CA LEU A 781 2.00 20.28 -11.42
C LEU A 781 2.42 19.97 -9.98
N MET A 782 1.70 19.09 -9.29
CA MET A 782 2.04 18.71 -7.91
C MET A 782 3.43 18.07 -7.80
N ARG A 783 3.89 17.39 -8.84
CA ARG A 783 5.21 16.73 -8.90
C ARG A 783 6.41 17.68 -9.02
N ILE A 784 6.20 18.91 -9.48
CA ILE A 784 7.27 19.90 -9.62
C ILE A 784 7.93 20.18 -8.26
N GLU A 785 9.24 20.01 -8.13
CA GLU A 785 9.93 20.28 -6.87
C GLU A 785 10.05 21.79 -6.62
N ASN A 786 10.49 22.55 -7.65
CA ASN A 786 10.71 23.99 -7.57
C ASN A 786 9.56 24.77 -8.23
N LYS A 787 8.40 24.79 -7.58
CA LYS A 787 7.21 25.52 -8.09
C LYS A 787 7.43 27.04 -8.08
N THR A 788 7.27 27.66 -9.25
CA THR A 788 7.18 29.12 -9.37
C THR A 788 5.84 29.64 -8.83
N ASN A 789 5.72 30.95 -8.63
CA ASN A 789 4.42 31.55 -8.27
C ASN A 789 3.36 31.30 -9.35
N SER A 790 3.75 31.23 -10.63
CA SER A 790 2.82 30.91 -11.73
C SER A 790 2.36 29.45 -11.67
N ASP A 791 3.26 28.52 -11.34
CA ASP A 791 2.91 27.10 -11.15
C ASP A 791 1.91 26.95 -10.00
N MET A 792 2.12 27.70 -8.89
CA MET A 792 1.22 27.73 -7.73
C MET A 792 -0.15 28.34 -8.06
N GLU A 793 -0.20 29.39 -8.89
CA GLU A 793 -1.47 29.99 -9.35
C GLU A 793 -2.29 28.99 -10.18
N LYS A 794 -1.66 28.34 -11.17
CA LYS A 794 -2.29 27.29 -11.99
C LYS A 794 -2.76 26.12 -11.12
N LEU A 795 -1.92 25.70 -10.18
CA LEU A 795 -2.23 24.61 -9.26
C LEU A 795 -3.44 24.94 -8.38
N ALA A 796 -3.53 26.16 -7.85
CA ALA A 796 -4.68 26.58 -7.05
C ALA A 796 -5.99 26.53 -7.85
N ASP A 797 -5.96 26.96 -9.11
CA ASP A 797 -7.15 26.94 -9.98
C ASP A 797 -7.57 25.51 -10.31
N LEU A 798 -6.61 24.63 -10.62
CA LEU A 798 -6.87 23.20 -10.86
C LEU A 798 -7.37 22.50 -9.60
N GLN A 799 -6.80 22.77 -8.43
CA GLN A 799 -7.28 22.26 -7.14
C GLN A 799 -8.75 22.63 -6.91
N PHE A 800 -9.13 23.88 -7.20
CA PHE A 800 -10.53 24.29 -7.05
C PHE A 800 -11.46 23.57 -8.05
N ILE A 801 -11.10 23.55 -9.34
CA ILE A 801 -11.90 22.91 -10.40
C ILE A 801 -12.09 21.42 -10.14
N THR A 802 -11.08 20.77 -9.55
CA THR A 802 -11.09 19.34 -9.20
C THR A 802 -11.76 19.03 -7.85
N GLY A 803 -12.37 20.02 -7.18
CA GLY A 803 -13.08 19.82 -5.93
C GLY A 803 -12.20 19.84 -4.67
N ASP A 804 -10.89 20.08 -4.80
CA ASP A 804 -9.95 20.22 -3.69
C ASP A 804 -9.85 21.69 -3.20
N GLY A 805 -11.00 22.22 -2.78
CA GLY A 805 -11.11 23.62 -2.37
C GLY A 805 -10.25 23.99 -1.15
N ILE A 806 -10.00 23.05 -0.22
CA ILE A 806 -9.14 23.28 0.95
C ILE A 806 -7.71 23.56 0.50
N MET A 807 -7.17 22.70 -0.37
CA MET A 807 -5.80 22.88 -0.85
C MET A 807 -5.67 24.12 -1.73
N SER A 808 -6.68 24.41 -2.57
CA SER A 808 -6.72 25.65 -3.34
C SER A 808 -6.62 26.89 -2.44
N GLU A 809 -7.40 26.92 -1.34
CA GLU A 809 -7.32 28.01 -0.36
C GLU A 809 -5.93 28.12 0.28
N TYR A 810 -5.32 26.99 0.67
CA TYR A 810 -3.99 26.97 1.26
C TYR A 810 -2.92 27.50 0.29
N THR A 811 -2.93 27.01 -0.96
CA THR A 811 -2.02 27.44 -2.03
C THR A 811 -2.13 28.96 -2.26
N LEU A 812 -3.35 29.50 -2.27
CA LEU A 812 -3.59 30.95 -2.41
C LEU A 812 -3.16 31.74 -1.17
N GLU A 813 -3.30 31.20 0.03
CA GLU A 813 -2.82 31.85 1.26
C GLU A 813 -1.29 31.95 1.29
N GLU A 814 -0.58 30.93 0.81
CA GLU A 814 0.87 30.97 0.63
C GLU A 814 1.30 32.00 -0.42
N LEU A 815 0.59 32.09 -1.54
CA LEU A 815 0.83 33.13 -2.56
C LEU A 815 0.64 34.54 -1.99
N ILE A 816 -0.38 34.78 -1.15
CA ILE A 816 -0.62 36.08 -0.52
C ILE A 816 0.54 36.51 0.40
N LYS A 817 1.24 35.58 1.04
CA LYS A 817 2.40 35.88 1.91
C LYS A 817 3.60 36.37 1.10
N LYS A 818 3.75 35.88 -0.13
CA LYS A 818 4.88 36.18 -1.02
C LYS A 818 4.61 37.35 -1.97
N GLU A 819 3.34 37.71 -2.18
CA GLU A 819 2.93 38.71 -3.16
C GLU A 819 2.94 40.13 -2.59
N ASN A 820 3.63 41.04 -3.30
CA ASN A 820 3.74 42.46 -2.94
C ASN A 820 2.78 43.34 -3.74
N ASP A 821 2.29 42.90 -4.90
CA ASP A 821 1.30 43.63 -5.69
C ASP A 821 -0.10 43.56 -5.03
N LEU A 822 -0.59 44.72 -4.58
CA LEU A 822 -1.91 44.86 -3.99
C LEU A 822 -3.03 44.33 -4.91
N LYS A 823 -2.95 44.53 -6.23
CA LYS A 823 -3.97 44.07 -7.17
C LYS A 823 -4.07 42.55 -7.19
N LYS A 824 -2.93 41.85 -7.19
CA LYS A 824 -2.88 40.38 -7.14
C LYS A 824 -3.34 39.84 -5.80
N ARG A 825 -2.94 40.46 -4.68
CA ARG A 825 -3.45 40.08 -3.35
C ARG A 825 -4.96 40.20 -3.24
N LEU A 826 -5.55 41.28 -3.78
CA LEU A 826 -7.01 41.44 -3.82
C LEU A 826 -7.68 40.35 -4.67
N LEU A 827 -7.06 39.95 -5.78
CA LEU A 827 -7.54 38.84 -6.61
C LEU A 827 -7.50 37.50 -5.85
N TYR A 828 -6.42 37.21 -5.13
CA TYR A 828 -6.34 36.00 -4.30
C TYR A 828 -7.35 36.01 -3.15
N PHE A 829 -7.56 37.16 -2.48
CA PHE A 829 -8.63 37.28 -1.49
C PHE A 829 -10.01 37.02 -2.08
N GLN A 830 -10.26 37.45 -3.32
CA GLN A 830 -11.51 37.16 -4.03
C GLN A 830 -11.64 35.67 -4.30
N LYS A 831 -10.59 35.00 -4.82
CA LYS A 831 -10.60 33.56 -5.07
C LYS A 831 -10.87 32.77 -3.78
N ILE A 832 -10.15 33.05 -2.70
CA ILE A 832 -10.38 32.39 -1.39
C ILE A 832 -11.79 32.68 -0.87
N GLY A 833 -12.27 33.91 -1.00
CA GLY A 833 -13.63 34.30 -0.59
C GLY A 833 -14.71 33.51 -1.32
N HIS A 834 -14.53 33.30 -2.62
CA HIS A 834 -15.42 32.51 -3.46
C HIS A 834 -15.35 31.01 -3.14
N ILE A 835 -14.14 30.44 -2.98
CA ILE A 835 -13.99 29.02 -2.61
C ILE A 835 -14.67 28.75 -1.26
N ALA A 836 -14.44 29.61 -0.26
CA ALA A 836 -15.09 29.50 1.04
C ALA A 836 -16.62 29.63 0.94
N PHE A 837 -17.12 30.53 0.09
CA PHE A 837 -18.56 30.70 -0.16
C PHE A 837 -19.20 29.43 -0.74
N MET A 838 -18.58 28.86 -1.78
CA MET A 838 -19.05 27.64 -2.45
C MET A 838 -19.05 26.43 -1.51
N ARG A 839 -18.13 26.41 -0.54
CA ARG A 839 -18.03 25.36 0.50
C ARG A 839 -18.95 25.58 1.71
N GLY A 840 -19.66 26.70 1.78
CA GLY A 840 -20.52 27.04 2.91
C GLY A 840 -19.80 27.62 4.13
N ASP A 841 -18.49 27.89 4.05
CA ASP A 841 -17.75 28.62 5.10
C ASP A 841 -17.96 30.13 4.95
N TYR A 842 -19.17 30.56 5.31
CA TYR A 842 -19.60 31.95 5.20
C TYR A 842 -18.83 32.89 6.14
N GLU A 843 -18.28 32.38 7.25
CA GLU A 843 -17.48 33.19 8.16
C GLU A 843 -16.14 33.56 7.52
N LYS A 844 -15.43 32.58 6.95
CA LYS A 844 -14.18 32.82 6.23
C LYS A 844 -14.44 33.66 4.98
N SER A 845 -15.48 33.35 4.21
CA SER A 845 -15.87 34.13 3.03
C SER A 845 -16.10 35.61 3.40
N SER A 846 -16.88 35.88 4.44
CA SER A 846 -17.12 37.25 4.94
C SER A 846 -15.83 37.96 5.33
N LYS A 847 -14.93 37.30 6.07
CA LYS A 847 -13.63 37.86 6.48
C LYS A 847 -12.74 38.21 5.29
N LYS A 848 -12.69 37.38 4.25
CA LYS A 848 -11.86 37.62 3.05
C LYS A 848 -12.42 38.76 2.22
N TYR A 849 -13.74 38.80 2.00
CA TYR A 849 -14.37 39.92 1.31
C TYR A 849 -14.26 41.24 2.08
N GLN A 850 -14.26 41.22 3.41
CA GLN A 850 -14.01 42.40 4.22
C GLN A 850 -12.62 43.02 3.95
N LYS A 851 -11.58 42.21 3.70
CA LYS A 851 -10.23 42.70 3.34
C LYS A 851 -10.25 43.48 2.02
N ILE A 852 -11.05 43.04 1.05
CA ILE A 852 -11.22 43.72 -0.23
C ILE A 852 -12.02 45.02 -0.06
N ILE A 853 -13.16 44.95 0.62
CA ILE A 853 -14.09 46.08 0.78
C ILE A 853 -13.46 47.23 1.59
N LYS A 854 -12.51 46.94 2.49
CA LYS A 854 -11.75 47.98 3.22
C LYS A 854 -11.04 48.97 2.27
N ASP A 855 -10.60 48.52 1.09
CA ASP A 855 -9.95 49.40 0.09
C ASP A 855 -10.94 50.27 -0.71
N PHE A 856 -12.24 49.92 -0.71
CA PHE A 856 -13.27 50.65 -1.47
C PHE A 856 -13.67 52.00 -0.85
N LYS A 857 -13.22 52.30 0.38
CA LYS A 857 -13.55 53.54 1.14
C LYS A 857 -15.08 53.78 1.19
N SER A 858 -15.56 54.98 0.82
CA SER A 858 -16.99 55.37 0.82
C SER A 858 -17.70 55.15 -0.53
N LYS A 859 -16.96 54.92 -1.63
CA LYS A 859 -17.53 54.76 -2.98
C LYS A 859 -16.60 53.93 -3.87
N ILE A 860 -17.18 52.95 -4.58
CA ILE A 860 -16.46 52.08 -5.52
C ILE A 860 -16.14 52.86 -6.82
N LYS A 861 -14.88 52.81 -7.24
CA LYS A 861 -14.39 53.30 -8.54
C LYS A 861 -14.06 52.08 -9.43
N PRO A 862 -14.97 51.60 -10.30
CA PRO A 862 -14.79 50.34 -11.03
C PRO A 862 -13.52 50.28 -11.89
N GLU A 863 -13.10 51.42 -12.45
CA GLU A 863 -11.88 51.54 -13.25
C GLU A 863 -10.60 51.13 -12.51
N LYS A 864 -10.57 51.27 -11.17
CA LYS A 864 -9.44 50.86 -10.33
C LYS A 864 -9.36 49.34 -10.12
N TYR A 865 -10.47 48.62 -10.32
CA TYR A 865 -10.63 47.21 -9.93
C TYR A 865 -11.05 46.31 -11.11
N LYS A 866 -10.58 46.60 -12.33
CA LYS A 866 -10.93 45.85 -13.55
C LYS A 866 -10.66 44.34 -13.45
N ASN A 867 -9.69 43.92 -12.64
CA ASN A 867 -9.30 42.52 -12.47
C ASN A 867 -10.15 41.77 -11.42
N LEU A 868 -11.06 42.46 -10.72
CA LEU A 868 -11.96 41.88 -9.72
C LEU A 868 -13.37 41.71 -10.29
N ASN A 869 -14.02 40.62 -9.91
CA ASN A 869 -15.43 40.40 -10.16
C ASN A 869 -16.27 41.11 -9.09
N LEU A 870 -16.51 42.41 -9.29
CA LEU A 870 -17.25 43.25 -8.34
C LEU A 870 -18.71 42.81 -8.13
N LYS A 871 -19.32 42.11 -9.09
CA LYS A 871 -20.68 41.57 -8.96
C LYS A 871 -20.69 40.41 -7.97
N MET A 872 -19.78 39.46 -8.14
CA MET A 872 -19.59 38.32 -7.25
C MET A 872 -19.25 38.77 -5.82
N ILE A 873 -18.30 39.70 -5.67
CA ILE A 873 -17.95 40.28 -4.36
C ILE A 873 -19.19 40.90 -3.70
N ALA A 874 -20.00 41.65 -4.45
CA ALA A 874 -21.21 42.27 -3.92
C ALA A 874 -22.23 41.24 -3.42
N GLU A 875 -22.51 40.22 -4.24
CA GLU A 875 -23.44 39.14 -3.91
C GLU A 875 -22.98 38.35 -2.68
N GLU A 876 -21.80 37.75 -2.76
CA GLU A 876 -21.32 36.78 -1.79
C GLU A 876 -20.97 37.42 -0.44
N SER A 877 -20.44 38.65 -0.43
CA SER A 877 -20.14 39.35 0.84
C SER A 877 -21.41 39.70 1.62
N ILE A 878 -22.50 40.04 0.94
CA ILE A 878 -23.79 40.34 1.57
C ILE A 878 -24.44 39.05 2.07
N ILE A 879 -24.49 38.01 1.24
CA ILE A 879 -25.06 36.71 1.62
C ILE A 879 -24.28 36.11 2.80
N SER A 880 -22.95 36.12 2.75
CA SER A 880 -22.11 35.62 3.85
C SER A 880 -22.35 36.38 5.15
N SER A 881 -22.52 37.70 5.08
CA SER A 881 -22.86 38.52 6.25
C SER A 881 -24.25 38.20 6.81
N LEU A 882 -25.23 37.86 5.96
CA LEU A 882 -26.57 37.44 6.40
C LEU A 882 -26.54 36.05 7.05
N LYS A 883 -25.86 35.08 6.43
CA LYS A 883 -25.76 33.70 6.94
C LYS A 883 -24.96 33.59 8.24
N THR A 884 -24.00 34.50 8.46
CA THR A 884 -23.28 34.63 9.75
C THR A 884 -24.04 35.46 10.80
N GLY A 885 -25.24 35.94 10.48
CA GLY A 885 -26.08 36.72 11.39
C GLY A 885 -25.68 38.20 11.54
N ASN A 886 -24.63 38.67 10.86
CA ASN A 886 -24.17 40.07 10.92
C ASN A 886 -24.95 40.98 9.95
N ARG A 887 -26.21 41.23 10.30
CA ARG A 887 -27.10 42.10 9.51
C ARG A 887 -26.60 43.54 9.32
N PRO A 888 -26.06 44.25 10.34
CA PRO A 888 -25.55 45.61 10.14
C PRO A 888 -24.47 45.70 9.05
N GLN A 889 -23.61 44.69 8.97
CA GLN A 889 -22.60 44.59 7.91
C GLN A 889 -23.24 44.34 6.54
N ALA A 890 -24.20 43.41 6.45
CA ALA A 890 -24.93 43.13 5.21
C ALA A 890 -25.65 44.38 4.66
N ASP A 891 -26.34 45.14 5.52
CA ASP A 891 -27.05 46.36 5.13
C ASP A 891 -26.09 47.46 4.67
N ARG A 892 -24.92 47.59 5.33
CA ARG A 892 -23.85 48.50 4.89
C ARG A 892 -23.31 48.13 3.51
N TYR A 893 -23.03 46.85 3.27
CA TYR A 893 -22.54 46.37 1.97
C TYR A 893 -23.59 46.54 0.87
N LYS A 894 -24.86 46.24 1.15
CA LYS A 894 -25.95 46.50 0.20
C LYS A 894 -26.06 47.97 -0.20
N LYS A 895 -25.86 48.90 0.74
CA LYS A 895 -25.81 50.35 0.44
C LYS A 895 -24.59 50.71 -0.42
N LEU A 896 -23.41 50.15 -0.12
CA LEU A 896 -22.18 50.38 -0.87
C LEU A 896 -22.28 49.88 -2.32
N PHE A 897 -22.82 48.68 -2.53
CA PHE A 897 -22.93 48.03 -3.84
C PHE A 897 -24.23 48.35 -4.60
N LYS A 898 -25.07 49.28 -4.11
CA LYS A 898 -26.40 49.59 -4.67
C LYS A 898 -26.40 49.80 -6.19
N LYS A 899 -25.42 50.50 -6.76
CA LYS A 899 -25.33 50.75 -8.22
C LYS A 899 -24.98 49.49 -9.02
N ILE A 900 -24.18 48.60 -8.45
CA ILE A 900 -23.77 47.33 -9.08
C ILE A 900 -24.94 46.34 -9.03
N LEU A 901 -25.56 46.16 -7.85
CA LEU A 901 -26.71 45.28 -7.65
C LEU A 901 -27.94 45.69 -8.47
N LYS A 902 -28.18 46.99 -8.69
CA LYS A 902 -29.28 47.45 -9.56
C LYS A 902 -29.19 46.91 -10.99
N LYS A 903 -27.98 46.64 -11.47
CA LYS A 903 -27.71 46.08 -12.80
C LYS A 903 -27.66 44.54 -12.81
N ASP A 904 -27.75 43.91 -11.64
CA ASP A 904 -27.68 42.47 -11.46
C ASP A 904 -28.90 41.97 -10.70
N LYS A 905 -29.99 41.74 -11.45
CA LYS A 905 -31.29 41.39 -10.88
C LYS A 905 -31.27 40.02 -10.19
N ILE A 906 -30.44 39.10 -10.67
CA ILE A 906 -30.30 37.77 -10.09
C ILE A 906 -29.67 37.89 -8.70
N ALA A 907 -28.56 38.62 -8.56
CA ALA A 907 -27.93 38.86 -7.26
C ALA A 907 -28.87 39.58 -6.27
N GLU A 908 -29.64 40.57 -6.75
CA GLU A 908 -30.64 41.28 -5.94
C GLU A 908 -31.75 40.35 -5.42
N ASN A 909 -32.20 39.40 -6.23
CA ASN A 909 -33.21 38.41 -5.86
C ASN A 909 -32.64 37.40 -4.85
N LYS A 910 -31.42 36.86 -5.07
CA LYS A 910 -30.73 35.95 -4.13
C LYS A 910 -30.51 36.58 -2.75
N ILE A 911 -30.02 37.82 -2.71
CA ILE A 911 -29.87 38.57 -1.46
C ILE A 911 -31.23 38.74 -0.76
N SER A 912 -32.29 39.05 -1.51
CA SER A 912 -33.63 39.22 -0.94
C SER A 912 -34.20 37.92 -0.38
N LEU A 913 -33.90 36.78 -1.00
CA LEU A 913 -34.26 35.45 -0.49
C LEU A 913 -33.58 35.18 0.86
N GLU A 914 -32.26 35.38 0.92
CA GLU A 914 -31.47 35.19 2.14
C GLU A 914 -31.87 36.15 3.27
N GLN A 915 -32.25 37.38 2.94
CA GLN A 915 -32.86 38.30 3.91
C GLN A 915 -34.16 37.72 4.49
N GLY A 916 -35.02 37.14 3.64
CA GLY A 916 -36.23 36.45 4.08
C GLY A 916 -35.92 35.29 5.02
N ILE A 917 -34.97 34.42 4.66
CA ILE A 917 -34.57 33.25 5.45
C ILE A 917 -34.08 33.67 6.84
N TYR A 918 -33.24 34.71 6.92
CA TYR A 918 -32.77 35.27 8.19
C TYR A 918 -33.93 35.67 9.12
N TYR A 919 -35.00 36.26 8.58
CA TYR A 919 -36.13 36.70 9.39
C TYR A 919 -37.07 35.59 9.84
N ILE A 920 -36.99 34.35 9.33
CA ILE A 920 -37.95 33.29 9.68
C ILE A 920 -38.04 33.09 11.20
N ASN A 921 -36.89 33.09 11.89
CA ASN A 921 -36.85 32.93 13.35
C ASN A 921 -36.88 34.26 14.11
N VAL A 922 -36.60 35.39 13.46
CA VAL A 922 -36.54 36.72 14.13
C VAL A 922 -37.90 37.45 14.05
N ASN A 923 -38.54 37.42 12.89
CA ASN A 923 -39.83 38.05 12.61
C ASN A 923 -40.45 37.36 11.37
N PRO A 924 -41.22 36.27 11.56
CA PRO A 924 -41.73 35.46 10.46
C PRO A 924 -42.68 36.23 9.54
N GLU A 925 -43.42 37.23 10.04
CA GLU A 925 -44.27 38.08 9.20
C GLU A 925 -43.44 38.90 8.20
N LYS A 926 -42.32 39.44 8.66
CA LYS A 926 -41.37 40.17 7.81
C LYS A 926 -40.71 39.25 6.79
N ALA A 927 -40.37 38.02 7.19
CA ALA A 927 -39.86 36.99 6.27
C ALA A 927 -40.85 36.70 5.13
N ILE A 928 -42.12 36.47 5.48
CA ILE A 928 -43.22 36.28 4.52
C ILE A 928 -43.33 37.48 3.57
N GLY A 929 -43.13 38.70 4.07
CA GLY A 929 -43.08 39.92 3.25
C GLY A 929 -41.99 39.92 2.17
N TYR A 930 -40.80 39.38 2.47
CA TYR A 930 -39.72 39.21 1.48
C TYR A 930 -40.07 38.13 0.45
N PHE A 931 -40.54 36.96 0.89
CA PHE A 931 -40.87 35.86 -0.02
C PHE A 931 -42.04 36.20 -0.95
N LYS A 932 -43.11 36.83 -0.43
CA LYS A 932 -44.25 37.27 -1.26
C LYS A 932 -43.83 38.24 -2.37
N LYS A 933 -42.84 39.10 -2.12
CA LYS A 933 -42.30 40.01 -3.15
C LYS A 933 -41.59 39.23 -4.26
N LEU A 934 -40.77 38.24 -3.90
CA LEU A 934 -40.08 37.37 -4.85
C LEU A 934 -41.07 36.52 -5.67
N MET A 935 -42.10 35.98 -5.02
CA MET A 935 -43.14 35.18 -5.68
C MET A 935 -43.93 35.97 -6.74
N LYS A 936 -44.15 37.28 -6.53
CA LYS A 936 -44.94 38.15 -7.43
C LYS A 936 -44.14 38.76 -8.57
N LYS A 937 -42.82 38.91 -8.41
CA LYS A 937 -41.97 39.62 -9.38
C LYS A 937 -41.64 38.71 -10.57
N GLU A 938 -42.00 39.14 -11.78
CA GLU A 938 -41.81 38.36 -13.03
C GLU A 938 -40.33 38.05 -13.32
N GLU A 939 -39.43 39.00 -13.06
CA GLU A 939 -37.98 38.84 -13.25
C GLU A 939 -37.31 37.89 -12.25
N THR A 940 -38.06 37.22 -11.37
CA THR A 940 -37.49 36.27 -10.40
C THR A 940 -37.20 34.93 -11.09
N PRO A 941 -35.95 34.47 -11.12
CA PRO A 941 -35.60 33.17 -11.69
C PRO A 941 -36.46 32.05 -11.09
N PRO A 942 -36.88 31.04 -11.88
CA PRO A 942 -37.74 29.95 -11.42
C PRO A 942 -37.23 29.24 -10.16
N GLU A 943 -35.92 29.03 -10.06
CA GLU A 943 -35.27 28.39 -8.91
C GLU A 943 -35.45 29.23 -7.63
N ILE A 944 -35.09 30.51 -7.67
CA ILE A 944 -35.24 31.45 -6.55
C ILE A 944 -36.71 31.63 -6.18
N LYS A 945 -37.60 31.65 -7.18
CA LYS A 945 -39.04 31.73 -6.96
C LYS A 945 -39.53 30.51 -6.19
N THR A 946 -39.05 29.33 -6.56
CA THR A 946 -39.39 28.08 -5.88
C THR A 946 -38.85 28.03 -4.46
N ASP A 947 -37.60 28.47 -4.23
CA ASP A 947 -37.05 28.61 -2.87
C ASP A 947 -37.87 29.58 -2.02
N ALA A 948 -38.34 30.69 -2.62
CA ALA A 948 -39.20 31.62 -1.92
C ALA A 948 -40.53 30.96 -1.50
N TYR A 949 -41.13 30.11 -2.34
CA TYR A 949 -42.30 29.31 -1.94
C TYR A 949 -41.95 28.33 -0.81
N PHE A 950 -40.83 27.60 -0.90
CA PHE A 950 -40.41 26.67 0.15
C PHE A 950 -40.24 27.36 1.50
N TRP A 951 -39.42 28.41 1.55
CA TRP A 951 -39.13 29.14 2.78
C TRP A 951 -40.32 29.95 3.29
N ASN A 952 -41.21 30.41 2.41
CA ASN A 952 -42.51 30.95 2.82
C ASN A 952 -43.38 29.88 3.49
N GLY A 953 -43.39 28.65 2.97
CA GLY A 953 -44.04 27.51 3.62
C GLY A 953 -43.49 27.24 5.03
N VAL A 954 -42.16 27.27 5.19
CA VAL A 954 -41.50 27.14 6.50
C VAL A 954 -41.88 28.28 7.45
N ALA A 955 -41.88 29.53 6.97
CA ALA A 955 -42.31 30.68 7.76
C ALA A 955 -43.80 30.60 8.16
N LYS A 956 -44.65 30.06 7.27
CA LYS A 956 -46.08 29.83 7.54
C LYS A 956 -46.32 28.78 8.62
N LEU A 957 -45.52 27.70 8.63
CA LEU A 957 -45.56 26.72 9.73
C LEU A 957 -45.18 27.36 11.08
N LYS A 958 -44.23 28.31 11.12
CA LYS A 958 -43.84 29.01 12.36
C LYS A 958 -44.99 29.82 12.96
N ILE A 959 -45.84 30.40 12.13
CA ILE A 959 -47.07 31.11 12.57
C ILE A 959 -48.30 30.19 12.63
N LYS A 960 -48.10 28.86 12.59
CA LYS A 960 -49.12 27.80 12.65
C LYS A 960 -50.16 27.80 11.51
N ASP A 961 -49.88 28.50 10.41
CA ASP A 961 -50.71 28.52 9.20
C ASP A 961 -50.36 27.33 8.30
N THR A 962 -50.86 26.16 8.69
CA THR A 962 -50.47 24.86 8.10
C THR A 962 -51.06 24.65 6.70
N GLU A 963 -52.24 25.18 6.41
CA GLU A 963 -52.88 25.03 5.10
C GLU A 963 -52.16 25.84 4.01
N GLU A 964 -51.81 27.09 4.31
CA GLU A 964 -51.02 27.88 3.37
C GLU A 964 -49.61 27.28 3.22
N ALA A 965 -49.01 26.74 4.29
CA ALA A 965 -47.75 26.02 4.20
C ALA A 965 -47.82 24.82 3.24
N LYS A 966 -48.85 23.97 3.35
CA LYS A 966 -49.07 22.85 2.41
C LYS A 966 -49.19 23.32 0.96
N LYS A 967 -49.93 24.41 0.72
CA LYS A 967 -50.09 24.99 -0.62
C LYS A 967 -48.74 25.45 -1.20
N ASN A 968 -47.91 26.10 -0.38
CA ASN A 968 -46.57 26.51 -0.78
C ASN A 968 -45.67 25.29 -1.09
N PHE A 969 -45.65 24.25 -0.25
CA PHE A 969 -44.87 23.05 -0.53
C PHE A 969 -45.36 22.30 -1.78
N LYS A 970 -46.67 22.21 -2.01
CA LYS A 970 -47.22 21.64 -3.25
C LYS A 970 -46.80 22.42 -4.50
N TYR A 971 -46.65 23.74 -4.40
CA TYR A 971 -46.08 24.53 -5.50
C TYR A 971 -44.63 24.11 -5.78
N VAL A 972 -43.82 23.91 -4.74
CA VAL A 972 -42.44 23.43 -4.85
C VAL A 972 -42.39 22.04 -5.50
N LEU A 973 -43.29 21.13 -5.10
CA LEU A 973 -43.37 19.80 -5.72
C LEU A 973 -43.63 19.84 -7.23
N LYS A 974 -44.43 20.83 -7.68
CA LYS A 974 -44.78 20.97 -9.10
C LYS A 974 -43.68 21.66 -9.93
N ASN A 975 -42.96 22.63 -9.35
CA ASN A 975 -42.10 23.54 -10.13
C ASN A 975 -40.60 23.50 -9.76
N GLY A 976 -40.23 22.81 -8.67
CA GLY A 976 -38.85 22.76 -8.20
C GLY A 976 -37.98 21.72 -8.90
N ASN A 977 -36.67 21.83 -8.70
CA ASN A 977 -35.73 20.76 -9.01
C ASN A 977 -35.85 19.61 -7.99
N GLN A 978 -35.14 18.50 -8.22
CA GLN A 978 -35.30 17.31 -7.39
C GLN A 978 -34.94 17.54 -5.92
N GLU A 979 -33.87 18.30 -5.64
CA GLU A 979 -33.47 18.65 -4.27
C GLU A 979 -34.57 19.45 -3.54
N GLN A 980 -35.12 20.48 -4.19
CA GLN A 980 -36.21 21.29 -3.65
C GLN A 980 -37.48 20.45 -3.42
N LYS A 981 -37.80 19.53 -4.33
CA LYS A 981 -38.91 18.58 -4.17
C LYS A 981 -38.70 17.69 -2.95
N ASN A 982 -37.49 17.18 -2.76
CA ASN A 982 -37.14 16.34 -1.61
C ASN A 982 -37.29 17.10 -0.29
N GLN A 983 -36.83 18.35 -0.22
CA GLN A 983 -37.02 19.22 0.95
C GLN A 983 -38.52 19.45 1.25
N ALA A 984 -39.33 19.72 0.22
CA ALA A 984 -40.77 19.94 0.38
C ALA A 984 -41.53 18.65 0.76
N ASN A 985 -41.19 17.51 0.17
CA ASN A 985 -41.73 16.20 0.52
C ASN A 985 -41.44 15.85 1.98
N LEU A 986 -40.22 16.10 2.47
CA LEU A 986 -39.88 15.88 3.87
C LEU A 986 -40.79 16.69 4.82
N LYS A 987 -41.01 17.98 4.52
CA LYS A 987 -41.90 18.85 5.32
C LYS A 987 -43.36 18.42 5.23
N LEU A 988 -43.84 18.03 4.05
CA LEU A 988 -45.20 17.52 3.87
C LEU A 988 -45.39 16.21 4.63
N GLY A 989 -44.44 15.28 4.57
CA GLY A 989 -44.45 14.05 5.36
C GLY A 989 -44.61 14.33 6.85
N SER A 990 -43.87 15.30 7.39
CA SER A 990 -44.00 15.70 8.80
C SER A 990 -45.36 16.31 9.14
N ILE A 991 -45.93 17.12 8.22
CA ILE A 991 -47.26 17.70 8.40
C ILE A 991 -48.36 16.62 8.40
N TYR A 992 -48.27 15.64 7.50
CA TYR A 992 -49.25 14.54 7.45
C TYR A 992 -49.08 13.58 8.62
N PHE A 993 -47.85 13.34 9.08
CA PHE A 993 -47.58 12.58 10.29
C PHE A 993 -48.19 13.25 11.52
N SER A 994 -48.01 14.56 11.70
CA SER A 994 -48.61 15.29 12.82
C SER A 994 -50.14 15.41 12.72
N ALA A 995 -50.72 15.11 11.55
CA ALA A 995 -52.15 15.02 11.33
C ALA A 995 -52.67 13.57 11.41
N GLU A 996 -51.85 12.61 11.87
CA GLU A 996 -52.14 11.18 12.00
C GLU A 996 -52.52 10.49 10.67
N LYS A 997 -52.18 11.10 9.53
CA LYS A 997 -52.38 10.57 8.18
C LYS A 997 -51.15 9.79 7.73
N TYR A 998 -50.98 8.60 8.32
CA TYR A 998 -49.75 7.81 8.19
C TYR A 998 -49.46 7.36 6.75
N LYS A 999 -50.49 6.97 5.99
CA LYS A 999 -50.32 6.49 4.61
C LYS A 999 -49.76 7.59 3.69
N GLU A 1000 -50.31 8.80 3.81
CA GLU A 1000 -49.83 9.96 3.07
C GLU A 1000 -48.43 10.37 3.53
N ALA A 1001 -48.15 10.34 4.84
CA ALA A 1001 -46.83 10.65 5.38
C ALA A 1001 -45.74 9.70 4.83
N LEU A 1002 -46.02 8.39 4.83
CA LEU A 1002 -45.12 7.37 4.27
C LEU A 1002 -44.83 7.62 2.79
N ALA A 1003 -45.86 7.95 1.99
CA ALA A 1003 -45.69 8.23 0.56
C ALA A 1003 -44.74 9.42 0.31
N PHE A 1004 -44.86 10.50 1.10
CA PHE A 1004 -43.97 11.65 0.98
C PHE A 1004 -42.54 11.33 1.40
N TYR A 1005 -42.34 10.60 2.51
CA TYR A 1005 -41.00 10.21 2.94
C TYR A 1005 -40.34 9.22 1.97
N TYR A 1006 -41.09 8.23 1.48
CA TYR A 1006 -40.60 7.27 0.49
C TYR A 1006 -40.10 7.96 -0.79
N SER A 1007 -40.84 8.96 -1.28
CA SER A 1007 -40.42 9.76 -2.44
C SER A 1007 -39.06 10.44 -2.21
N VAL A 1008 -38.72 10.88 -0.99
CA VAL A 1008 -37.39 11.43 -0.69
C VAL A 1008 -36.31 10.34 -0.70
N ILE A 1009 -36.61 9.16 -0.12
CA ILE A 1009 -35.66 8.03 -0.02
C ILE A 1009 -35.24 7.52 -1.41
N GLU A 1010 -36.18 7.50 -2.36
CA GLU A 1010 -35.90 7.06 -3.73
C GLU A 1010 -35.14 8.11 -4.55
N ASN A 1011 -35.42 9.39 -4.36
CA ASN A 1011 -35.01 10.44 -5.30
C ASN A 1011 -33.91 11.39 -4.77
N ASP A 1012 -33.28 11.10 -3.63
CA ASP A 1012 -32.13 11.86 -3.12
C ASP A 1012 -30.81 11.10 -3.35
N GLU A 1013 -30.06 11.54 -4.37
CA GLU A 1013 -28.75 10.99 -4.75
C GLU A 1013 -27.64 11.37 -3.77
N THR A 1014 -27.74 12.55 -3.14
CA THR A 1014 -26.78 12.99 -2.10
C THR A 1014 -26.97 12.23 -0.81
N GLY A 1015 -28.22 11.82 -0.59
CA GLY A 1015 -28.70 10.99 0.49
C GLY A 1015 -28.72 11.64 1.89
N ASN A 1016 -28.34 12.91 1.99
CA ASN A 1016 -28.45 13.69 3.22
C ASN A 1016 -29.92 13.79 3.71
N LEU A 1017 -30.86 14.03 2.79
CA LEU A 1017 -32.30 14.12 3.10
C LEU A 1017 -32.96 12.73 3.13
N ALA A 1018 -32.48 11.78 2.32
CA ALA A 1018 -32.94 10.38 2.37
C ALA A 1018 -32.76 9.79 3.77
N LYS A 1019 -31.67 10.13 4.46
CA LYS A 1019 -31.42 9.69 5.84
C LYS A 1019 -32.51 10.17 6.80
N ASP A 1020 -32.83 11.46 6.78
CA ASP A 1020 -33.88 12.04 7.63
C ASP A 1020 -35.27 11.50 7.25
N ALA A 1021 -35.53 11.32 5.97
CA ALA A 1021 -36.78 10.74 5.47
C ALA A 1021 -36.95 9.29 5.88
N ALA A 1022 -35.89 8.46 5.79
CA ALA A 1022 -35.90 7.07 6.20
C ALA A 1022 -36.10 6.91 7.71
N ARG A 1023 -35.48 7.78 8.53
CA ARG A 1023 -35.77 7.81 9.97
C ARG A 1023 -37.23 8.13 10.25
N ASN A 1024 -37.77 9.16 9.62
CA ASN A 1024 -39.16 9.55 9.82
C ASN A 1024 -40.13 8.48 9.28
N PHE A 1025 -39.81 7.83 8.16
CA PHE A 1025 -40.57 6.71 7.61
C PHE A 1025 -40.59 5.53 8.59
N ALA A 1026 -39.43 5.15 9.13
CA ALA A 1026 -39.33 4.07 10.10
C ALA A 1026 -40.09 4.38 11.40
N VAL A 1027 -40.08 5.64 11.86
CA VAL A 1027 -40.89 6.08 13.01
C VAL A 1027 -42.38 5.92 12.71
N VAL A 1028 -42.85 6.30 11.52
CA VAL A 1028 -44.26 6.09 11.14
C VAL A 1028 -44.60 4.59 11.11
N CYS A 1029 -43.75 3.75 10.52
CA CYS A 1029 -43.94 2.29 10.51
C CYS A 1029 -43.98 1.69 11.92
N LYS A 1030 -43.13 2.16 12.85
CA LYS A 1030 -43.19 1.77 14.27
C LYS A 1030 -44.51 2.16 14.92
N THR A 1031 -45.04 3.34 14.62
CA THR A 1031 -46.33 3.83 15.16
C THR A 1031 -47.52 2.97 14.70
N ILE A 1032 -47.49 2.47 13.47
CA ILE A 1032 -48.53 1.57 12.92
C ILE A 1032 -48.20 0.08 13.10
N GLU A 1033 -47.15 -0.24 13.87
CA GLU A 1033 -46.68 -1.59 14.19
C GLU A 1033 -46.26 -2.46 12.98
N GLU A 1034 -45.88 -1.84 11.86
CA GLU A 1034 -45.27 -2.52 10.70
C GLU A 1034 -43.75 -2.67 10.90
N TRP A 1035 -43.35 -3.60 11.77
CA TRP A 1035 -41.96 -3.75 12.24
C TRP A 1035 -40.96 -4.12 11.13
N GLU A 1036 -41.34 -4.97 10.18
CA GLU A 1036 -40.49 -5.33 9.03
C GLU A 1036 -40.17 -4.11 8.15
N LYS A 1037 -41.19 -3.31 7.78
CA LYS A 1037 -40.97 -2.12 6.97
C LYS A 1037 -40.15 -1.06 7.71
N ALA A 1038 -40.28 -0.99 9.04
CA ALA A 1038 -39.42 -0.14 9.85
C ALA A 1038 -37.96 -0.60 9.81
N ILE A 1039 -37.70 -1.92 9.82
CA ILE A 1039 -36.35 -2.49 9.70
C ILE A 1039 -35.78 -2.17 8.32
N GLU A 1040 -36.51 -2.46 7.24
CA GLU A 1040 -36.09 -2.16 5.86
C GLU A 1040 -35.71 -0.68 5.69
N ALA A 1041 -36.52 0.24 6.24
CA ALA A 1041 -36.24 1.67 6.18
C ALA A 1041 -34.97 2.06 6.94
N TYR A 1042 -34.70 1.47 8.11
CA TYR A 1042 -33.44 1.69 8.82
C TYR A 1042 -32.24 1.01 8.14
N GLU A 1043 -32.43 -0.13 7.49
CA GLU A 1043 -31.38 -0.82 6.72
C GLU A 1043 -30.95 0.00 5.49
N ILE A 1044 -31.88 0.69 4.81
CA ILE A 1044 -31.55 1.63 3.74
C ILE A 1044 -30.58 2.73 4.24
N ILE A 1045 -30.73 3.18 5.49
CA ILE A 1045 -29.80 4.15 6.09
C ILE A 1045 -28.40 3.53 6.24
N LEU A 1046 -28.32 2.27 6.63
CA LEU A 1046 -27.04 1.57 6.81
C LEU A 1046 -26.37 1.23 5.46
N GLU A 1047 -27.15 0.81 4.45
CA GLU A 1047 -26.63 0.44 3.13
C GLU A 1047 -26.18 1.65 2.31
N LYS A 1048 -26.98 2.71 2.24
CA LYS A 1048 -26.65 3.91 1.45
C LYS A 1048 -25.59 4.81 2.11
N PHE A 1049 -25.43 4.76 3.44
CA PHE A 1049 -24.56 5.70 4.18
C PHE A 1049 -23.48 5.01 5.06
N GLY A 1050 -23.28 3.70 4.89
CA GLY A 1050 -22.53 2.82 5.79
C GLY A 1050 -21.01 2.98 5.89
N ASN A 1051 -20.39 4.09 5.48
CA ASN A 1051 -18.93 4.26 5.56
C ASN A 1051 -18.42 5.45 6.39
N SER A 1052 -19.27 6.15 7.15
CA SER A 1052 -18.79 6.98 8.26
C SER A 1052 -19.77 6.96 9.43
N GLN A 1053 -19.43 6.16 10.45
CA GLN A 1053 -20.20 5.96 11.69
C GLN A 1053 -21.58 5.32 11.49
N LEU A 1054 -21.68 4.01 11.76
CA LEU A 1054 -22.94 3.37 12.16
C LEU A 1054 -23.57 4.23 13.28
N GLU A 1055 -24.68 4.92 13.01
CA GLU A 1055 -25.42 5.64 14.06
C GLU A 1055 -25.96 4.59 15.03
N GLY A 1056 -25.37 4.46 16.22
CA GLY A 1056 -25.76 3.46 17.22
C GLY A 1056 -27.26 3.50 17.56
N GLU A 1057 -27.89 4.67 17.44
CA GLU A 1057 -29.34 4.85 17.57
C GLU A 1057 -30.13 4.12 16.47
N THR A 1058 -29.66 4.09 15.23
CA THR A 1058 -30.29 3.37 14.13
C THR A 1058 -30.20 1.86 14.35
N VAL A 1059 -29.02 1.35 14.75
CA VAL A 1059 -28.82 -0.07 15.08
C VAL A 1059 -29.68 -0.48 16.28
N PHE A 1060 -29.78 0.38 17.30
CA PHE A 1060 -30.67 0.18 18.45
C PHE A 1060 -32.14 0.08 18.02
N ASN A 1061 -32.60 0.97 17.13
CA ASN A 1061 -33.98 0.96 16.66
C ASN A 1061 -34.29 -0.30 15.82
N ILE A 1062 -33.36 -0.78 14.99
CA ILE A 1062 -33.49 -2.07 14.29
C ILE A 1062 -33.61 -3.22 15.30
N ALA A 1063 -32.74 -3.24 16.32
CA ALA A 1063 -32.78 -4.24 17.38
C ALA A 1063 -34.12 -4.26 18.11
N TYR A 1064 -34.67 -3.09 18.41
CA TYR A 1064 -35.98 -2.95 19.03
C TYR A 1064 -37.11 -3.45 18.12
N CYS A 1065 -37.07 -3.14 16.82
CA CYS A 1065 -38.03 -3.68 15.86
C CYS A 1065 -37.95 -5.22 15.79
N HIS A 1066 -36.75 -5.81 15.80
CA HIS A 1066 -36.59 -7.26 15.86
C HIS A 1066 -37.15 -7.86 17.16
N PHE A 1067 -36.99 -7.19 18.30
CA PHE A 1067 -37.57 -7.62 19.57
C PHE A 1067 -39.10 -7.62 19.51
N ARG A 1068 -39.71 -6.51 19.05
CA ARG A 1068 -41.18 -6.40 18.89
C ARG A 1068 -41.74 -7.44 17.92
N ASN A 1069 -40.97 -7.81 16.92
CA ASN A 1069 -41.27 -8.87 15.97
C ASN A 1069 -40.91 -10.29 16.47
N LYS A 1070 -40.62 -10.46 17.77
CA LYS A 1070 -40.26 -11.74 18.41
C LYS A 1070 -39.04 -12.45 17.81
N LYS A 1071 -38.22 -11.76 16.99
CA LYS A 1071 -36.97 -12.26 16.42
C LYS A 1071 -35.83 -12.04 17.41
N TYR A 1072 -35.95 -12.63 18.60
CA TYR A 1072 -35.09 -12.33 19.75
C TYR A 1072 -33.60 -12.60 19.51
N LYS A 1073 -33.23 -13.60 18.69
CA LYS A 1073 -31.83 -13.86 18.34
C LYS A 1073 -31.19 -12.67 17.61
N ASN A 1074 -31.92 -12.08 16.65
CA ASN A 1074 -31.44 -10.93 15.90
C ASN A 1074 -31.47 -9.67 16.77
N ALA A 1075 -32.48 -9.52 17.63
CA ALA A 1075 -32.55 -8.44 18.59
C ALA A 1075 -31.32 -8.40 19.52
N VAL A 1076 -30.95 -9.54 20.12
CA VAL A 1076 -29.73 -9.62 20.97
C VAL A 1076 -28.49 -9.18 20.21
N LYS A 1077 -28.26 -9.75 19.02
CA LYS A 1077 -27.08 -9.41 18.19
C LYS A 1077 -27.02 -7.91 17.92
N MET A 1078 -28.13 -7.32 17.47
CA MET A 1078 -28.19 -5.91 17.11
C MET A 1078 -28.09 -4.97 18.33
N PHE A 1079 -28.69 -5.32 19.47
CA PHE A 1079 -28.51 -4.53 20.70
C PHE A 1079 -27.06 -4.59 21.20
N GLU A 1080 -26.39 -5.75 21.11
CA GLU A 1080 -24.97 -5.91 21.46
C GLU A 1080 -24.05 -5.09 20.54
N GLU A 1081 -24.35 -5.04 19.24
CA GLU A 1081 -23.65 -4.19 18.27
C GLU A 1081 -23.94 -2.69 18.48
N ALA A 1082 -25.14 -2.32 18.92
CA ALA A 1082 -25.51 -0.93 19.21
C ALA A 1082 -24.81 -0.40 20.47
N LEU A 1083 -24.60 -1.22 21.50
CA LEU A 1083 -24.03 -0.81 22.80
C LEU A 1083 -22.72 0.02 22.71
N PRO A 1084 -21.68 -0.38 21.95
CA PRO A 1084 -20.46 0.42 21.81
C PRO A 1084 -20.63 1.67 20.93
N LEU A 1085 -21.68 1.72 20.10
CA LEU A 1085 -21.93 2.80 19.14
C LEU A 1085 -22.82 3.92 19.71
N LEU A 1086 -23.63 3.62 20.72
CA LEU A 1086 -24.51 4.59 21.37
C LEU A 1086 -23.70 5.64 22.13
N LYS A 1087 -24.01 6.93 21.92
CA LYS A 1087 -23.39 8.04 22.66
C LYS A 1087 -24.09 8.33 23.99
N ASP A 1088 -25.41 8.11 24.04
CA ASP A 1088 -26.22 8.31 25.23
C ASP A 1088 -26.20 7.07 26.15
N ASP A 1089 -25.86 7.31 27.42
CA ASP A 1089 -25.72 6.25 28.42
C ASP A 1089 -27.08 5.73 28.91
N GLU A 1090 -28.15 6.52 28.80
CA GLU A 1090 -29.51 6.06 29.13
C GLU A 1090 -30.00 5.07 28.07
N MET A 1091 -29.80 5.37 26.79
CA MET A 1091 -30.04 4.41 25.70
C MET A 1091 -29.18 3.14 25.81
N LYS A 1092 -27.95 3.21 26.36
CA LYS A 1092 -27.17 2.00 26.66
C LYS A 1092 -27.81 1.16 27.77
N ALA A 1093 -28.34 1.82 28.81
CA ALA A 1093 -29.07 1.15 29.87
C ALA A 1093 -30.32 0.44 29.34
N GLU A 1094 -31.05 1.15 28.47
CA GLU A 1094 -32.20 0.63 27.74
C GLU A 1094 -31.81 -0.55 26.83
N SER A 1095 -30.76 -0.42 26.02
CA SER A 1095 -30.26 -1.49 25.14
C SER A 1095 -29.88 -2.74 25.94
N GLN A 1096 -29.17 -2.57 27.05
CA GLN A 1096 -28.79 -3.66 27.93
C GLN A 1096 -30.01 -4.34 28.59
N TYR A 1097 -31.05 -3.57 28.91
CA TYR A 1097 -32.34 -4.09 29.38
C TYR A 1097 -33.03 -4.91 28.30
N TRP A 1098 -33.13 -4.40 27.07
CA TRP A 1098 -33.75 -5.12 25.96
C TRP A 1098 -32.99 -6.39 25.54
N ILE A 1099 -31.67 -6.45 25.76
CA ILE A 1099 -30.91 -7.71 25.67
C ILE A 1099 -31.43 -8.73 26.69
N GLY A 1100 -31.67 -8.29 27.93
CA GLY A 1100 -32.29 -9.10 28.98
C GLY A 1100 -33.67 -9.59 28.58
N GLU A 1101 -34.54 -8.69 28.11
CA GLU A 1101 -35.88 -9.03 27.61
C GLU A 1101 -35.84 -10.03 26.45
N SER A 1102 -34.88 -9.86 25.54
CA SER A 1102 -34.70 -10.77 24.41
C SER A 1102 -34.26 -12.16 24.86
N TYR A 1103 -33.34 -12.27 25.83
CA TYR A 1103 -32.97 -13.57 26.42
C TYR A 1103 -34.12 -14.18 27.24
N PHE A 1104 -34.90 -13.36 27.93
CA PHE A 1104 -36.08 -13.81 28.68
C PHE A 1104 -37.14 -14.38 27.74
N GLY A 1105 -37.42 -13.71 26.62
CA GLY A 1105 -38.34 -14.17 25.57
C GLY A 1105 -37.86 -15.44 24.84
N LYS A 1106 -36.56 -15.74 24.89
CA LYS A 1106 -35.96 -17.01 24.43
C LYS A 1106 -35.94 -18.11 25.51
N GLU A 1107 -36.44 -17.83 26.71
CA GLU A 1107 -36.37 -18.73 27.88
C GLU A 1107 -34.93 -19.04 28.35
N GLU A 1108 -33.93 -18.28 27.90
CA GLU A 1108 -32.54 -18.38 28.36
C GLU A 1108 -32.35 -17.56 29.64
N TYR A 1109 -33.07 -17.93 30.70
CA TYR A 1109 -33.23 -17.11 31.90
C TYR A 1109 -31.92 -16.78 32.62
N GLU A 1110 -30.90 -17.65 32.56
CA GLU A 1110 -29.59 -17.38 33.16
C GLU A 1110 -28.87 -16.19 32.50
N LYS A 1111 -28.93 -16.13 31.16
CA LYS A 1111 -28.39 -15.01 30.39
C LYS A 1111 -29.24 -13.76 30.57
N ALA A 1112 -30.56 -13.90 30.66
CA ALA A 1112 -31.48 -12.80 30.95
C ALA A 1112 -31.14 -12.13 32.28
N VAL A 1113 -31.02 -12.91 33.36
CA VAL A 1113 -30.56 -12.43 34.68
C VAL A 1113 -29.24 -11.69 34.56
N THR A 1114 -28.26 -12.27 33.88
CA THR A 1114 -26.94 -11.66 33.71
C THR A 1114 -27.05 -10.29 33.03
N ALA A 1115 -27.84 -10.20 31.96
CA ALA A 1115 -28.08 -8.96 31.22
C ALA A 1115 -28.82 -7.90 32.07
N TYR A 1116 -29.85 -8.29 32.82
CA TYR A 1116 -30.57 -7.38 33.70
C TYR A 1116 -29.72 -6.87 34.87
N ILE A 1117 -28.92 -7.75 35.49
CA ILE A 1117 -28.03 -7.35 36.59
C ILE A 1117 -26.93 -6.40 36.08
N LYS A 1118 -26.46 -6.57 34.83
CA LYS A 1118 -25.56 -5.60 34.19
C LYS A 1118 -26.19 -4.20 34.10
N VAL A 1119 -27.51 -4.06 33.96
CA VAL A 1119 -28.18 -2.75 34.03
C VAL A 1119 -27.99 -2.11 35.40
N GLY A 1120 -28.29 -2.86 36.47
CA GLY A 1120 -28.13 -2.35 37.84
C GLY A 1120 -26.68 -2.05 38.23
N TYR A 1121 -25.70 -2.77 37.67
CA TYR A 1121 -24.29 -2.57 37.95
C TYR A 1121 -23.66 -1.44 37.11
N ASN A 1122 -23.84 -1.47 35.79
CA ASN A 1122 -23.18 -0.53 34.87
C ASN A 1122 -23.96 0.79 34.71
N TYR A 1123 -25.28 0.76 34.88
CA TYR A 1123 -26.16 1.88 34.55
C TYR A 1123 -27.01 2.35 35.75
N SER A 1124 -26.46 2.22 36.95
CA SER A 1124 -27.11 2.51 38.24
C SER A 1124 -27.68 3.93 38.42
N LYS A 1125 -27.27 4.91 37.58
CA LYS A 1125 -27.77 6.29 37.59
C LYS A 1125 -29.18 6.42 37.00
N TYR A 1126 -29.67 5.42 36.27
CA TYR A 1126 -30.98 5.47 35.61
C TYR A 1126 -31.96 4.60 36.41
N PRO A 1127 -32.64 5.17 37.43
CA PRO A 1127 -33.45 4.41 38.37
C PRO A 1127 -34.61 3.68 37.68
N HIS A 1128 -35.14 4.24 36.59
CA HIS A 1128 -36.15 3.59 35.76
C HIS A 1128 -35.65 2.24 35.21
N TRP A 1129 -34.59 2.26 34.41
CA TRP A 1129 -34.05 1.04 33.79
C TRP A 1129 -33.52 0.04 34.80
N ARG A 1130 -32.86 0.52 35.87
CA ARG A 1130 -32.41 -0.34 36.97
C ARG A 1130 -33.57 -1.02 37.69
N GLY A 1131 -34.59 -0.26 38.07
CA GLY A 1131 -35.74 -0.77 38.80
C GLY A 1131 -36.47 -1.85 38.00
N VAL A 1132 -36.77 -1.56 36.73
CA VAL A 1132 -37.44 -2.52 35.84
C VAL A 1132 -36.55 -3.75 35.58
N ALA A 1133 -35.26 -3.57 35.29
CA ALA A 1133 -34.35 -4.70 35.09
C ALA A 1133 -34.22 -5.61 36.33
N GLU A 1134 -34.08 -5.05 37.53
CA GLU A 1134 -33.95 -5.85 38.75
C GLU A 1134 -35.24 -6.61 39.09
N ILE A 1135 -36.42 -6.02 38.86
CA ILE A 1135 -37.70 -6.75 38.96
C ILE A 1135 -37.71 -7.95 38.01
N ARG A 1136 -37.37 -7.72 36.74
CA ARG A 1136 -37.31 -8.77 35.70
C ARG A 1136 -36.23 -9.82 35.99
N ALA A 1137 -35.13 -9.46 36.62
CA ALA A 1137 -34.12 -10.42 37.10
C ALA A 1137 -34.68 -11.35 38.20
N GLY A 1138 -35.49 -10.82 39.11
CA GLY A 1138 -36.19 -11.63 40.11
C GLY A 1138 -37.18 -12.61 39.46
N GLU A 1139 -37.98 -12.13 38.49
CA GLU A 1139 -38.88 -13.00 37.71
C GLU A 1139 -38.11 -14.10 36.97
N ALA A 1140 -36.99 -13.76 36.35
CA ALA A 1140 -36.13 -14.71 35.65
C ALA A 1140 -35.51 -15.74 36.60
N TYR A 1141 -35.11 -15.36 37.81
CA TYR A 1141 -34.67 -16.33 38.84
C TYR A 1141 -35.79 -17.25 39.31
N LEU A 1142 -37.02 -16.74 39.44
CA LEU A 1142 -38.17 -17.56 39.78
C LEU A 1142 -38.46 -18.60 38.68
N LYS A 1143 -38.41 -18.18 37.40
CA LYS A 1143 -38.54 -19.09 36.24
C LYS A 1143 -37.42 -20.13 36.15
N GLN A 1144 -36.25 -19.86 36.73
CA GLN A 1144 -35.15 -20.84 36.89
C GLN A 1144 -35.35 -21.81 38.07
N GLY A 1145 -36.43 -21.70 38.84
CA GLY A 1145 -36.63 -22.51 40.06
C GLY A 1145 -35.72 -22.09 41.22
N LYS A 1146 -35.28 -20.83 41.28
CA LYS A 1146 -34.41 -20.29 42.35
C LYS A 1146 -35.15 -19.21 43.17
N PRO A 1147 -36.19 -19.58 43.94
CA PRO A 1147 -37.05 -18.62 44.65
C PRO A 1147 -36.28 -17.79 45.69
N ASP A 1148 -35.26 -18.35 46.35
CA ASP A 1148 -34.45 -17.61 47.33
C ASP A 1148 -33.70 -16.44 46.68
N LYS A 1149 -33.19 -16.65 45.46
CA LYS A 1149 -32.50 -15.60 44.70
C LYS A 1149 -33.49 -14.54 44.21
N ALA A 1150 -34.69 -14.95 43.78
CA ALA A 1150 -35.76 -14.02 43.43
C ALA A 1150 -36.17 -13.16 44.63
N ARG A 1151 -36.37 -13.80 45.79
CA ARG A 1151 -36.68 -13.15 47.08
C ARG A 1151 -35.63 -12.10 47.44
N TYR A 1152 -34.35 -12.48 47.37
CA TYR A 1152 -33.23 -11.58 47.62
C TYR A 1152 -33.23 -10.36 46.69
N ILE A 1153 -33.42 -10.55 45.38
CA ILE A 1153 -33.43 -9.45 44.40
C ILE A 1153 -34.60 -8.50 44.65
N TRP A 1154 -35.81 -8.99 44.90
CA TRP A 1154 -36.96 -8.13 45.18
C TRP A 1154 -36.84 -7.38 46.52
N GLN A 1155 -36.32 -8.01 47.57
CA GLN A 1155 -35.99 -7.32 48.82
C GLN A 1155 -34.95 -6.22 48.60
N ARG A 1156 -33.95 -6.47 47.75
CA ARG A 1156 -32.97 -5.46 47.35
C ARG A 1156 -33.62 -4.29 46.62
N VAL A 1157 -34.55 -4.54 45.70
CA VAL A 1157 -35.31 -3.47 45.02
C VAL A 1157 -36.07 -2.62 46.05
N ILE A 1158 -36.75 -3.23 47.03
CA ILE A 1158 -37.44 -2.49 48.10
C ILE A 1158 -36.46 -1.66 48.94
N SER A 1159 -35.30 -2.22 49.29
CA SER A 1159 -34.26 -1.51 50.05
C SER A 1159 -33.68 -0.33 49.27
N VAL A 1160 -33.49 -0.47 47.96
CA VAL A 1160 -32.84 0.54 47.11
C VAL A 1160 -33.80 1.66 46.73
N PHE A 1161 -35.04 1.33 46.35
CA PHE A 1161 -36.02 2.29 45.84
C PHE A 1161 -37.05 2.72 46.89
N GLY A 1162 -37.13 2.03 48.03
CA GLY A 1162 -38.12 2.25 49.07
C GLY A 1162 -39.43 1.51 48.79
N LYS A 1163 -40.06 0.96 49.84
CA LYS A 1163 -41.29 0.15 49.77
C LYS A 1163 -42.47 0.85 49.08
N ASN A 1164 -42.54 2.18 49.17
CA ASN A 1164 -43.64 2.97 48.59
C ASN A 1164 -43.40 3.42 47.14
N SER A 1165 -42.20 3.19 46.58
CA SER A 1165 -41.91 3.48 45.17
C SER A 1165 -42.66 2.54 44.22
N GLN A 1166 -42.79 2.92 42.95
CA GLN A 1166 -43.42 2.08 41.93
C GLN A 1166 -42.76 0.69 41.86
N TRP A 1167 -41.43 0.62 41.83
CA TRP A 1167 -40.69 -0.65 41.78
C TRP A 1167 -40.71 -1.38 43.12
N GLY A 1168 -40.66 -0.67 44.25
CA GLY A 1168 -40.79 -1.27 45.58
C GLY A 1168 -42.14 -1.95 45.80
N LYS A 1169 -43.23 -1.34 45.33
CA LYS A 1169 -44.58 -1.93 45.34
C LYS A 1169 -44.66 -3.17 44.44
N GLN A 1170 -44.08 -3.11 43.24
CA GLN A 1170 -44.02 -4.27 42.33
C GLN A 1170 -43.20 -5.42 42.95
N ALA A 1171 -42.03 -5.12 43.50
CA ALA A 1171 -41.19 -6.10 44.21
C ALA A 1171 -41.93 -6.74 45.39
N GLN A 1172 -42.65 -5.95 46.19
CA GLN A 1172 -43.44 -6.46 47.31
C GLN A 1172 -44.55 -7.39 46.83
N ALA A 1173 -45.28 -7.01 45.78
CA ALA A 1173 -46.32 -7.86 45.19
C ALA A 1173 -45.76 -9.21 44.72
N HIS A 1174 -44.56 -9.24 44.13
CA HIS A 1174 -43.90 -10.49 43.77
C HIS A 1174 -43.44 -11.33 44.98
N LEU A 1175 -42.98 -10.69 46.06
CA LEU A 1175 -42.60 -11.36 47.31
C LEU A 1175 -43.81 -12.03 47.99
N ASP A 1176 -44.96 -11.35 48.00
CA ASP A 1176 -46.20 -11.84 48.62
C ASP A 1176 -46.76 -13.09 47.90
N LEU A 1177 -46.37 -13.31 46.64
CA LEU A 1177 -46.75 -14.46 45.82
C LEU A 1177 -45.79 -15.65 45.95
N LEU A 1178 -44.66 -15.52 46.65
CA LEU A 1178 -43.74 -16.65 46.87
C LEU A 1178 -44.27 -17.54 48.01
N PRO A 1179 -44.26 -18.88 47.85
CA PRO A 1179 -44.54 -19.78 48.96
C PRO A 1179 -43.51 -19.56 50.08
N ILE A 1180 -44.00 -19.57 51.33
CA ILE A 1180 -43.24 -19.20 52.55
C ILE A 1180 -42.00 -20.06 52.71
#